data_AF-A0A0J5GEN0-F1
#
_entry.id   AF-A0A0J5GEN0-F1
#
_cell.length_a   1.000
_cell.length_b   1.000
_cell.length_c   1.000
_cell.angle_alpha   90.00
_cell.angle_beta   90.00
_cell.angle_gamma   90.00
#
_symmetry.space_group_name_H-M   'P 1'
#
loop_
_entity.id
_entity.type
_entity.pdbx_description
1 polymer ?
#
loop_
_entity_poly.entity_id
_entity_poly.type
_entity_poly.pdbx_seq_one_letter_code
_entity_poly.pdbx_strand_id
1 'polypeptide(L)'
;MELKDFPMLSEDVLALASDEPIDGFMAGQAIFLQSYQDEWLATQGDSRVRVNCTAADHGLFSRLVLRDQSRWLLTSKQGSKLLVQYCAPVEVSAMNLELGVDELLADDLYGKQEISDNSIERACQWLSAQFLVRGLAEGDWLTVARFSNSASQGGFQLLGKGWRADVEQRQDRGLLIKRLTRHSRRDGTFSLLIGQFAFRDASVAATLNSASQQALLDATLRDSASYLELWNLYNEKEWQTALQRAESLRSLRFVQCEGAEEGRENIWRLTPKSQDDYREFRQRWRNLGLPSDTQFDLGDERPDWGEELAIDESKKAASIPRGTIIFEPDCVVFRTASSRRDVRPKQGEGWLYLSLAGQRSVAKRRLAAKQSIDSGKRLTQLKWLLEGVAVPSARRRTIKGLTPYAQEAFKGGKPTDKQILALDAALNTPDLAIIIGPPGTGKTQVIAALQRRLAEEAEERKIAAQVLISSFQHDAVDNALDRSDVFGLPGARVGGKRGAGDELSLIDPWLEQRVAHLQEKIAKEYDKYPELERIRELSTKLALARVVGASPVQQAEAFGCILDGLQALEQSGLVLSPKLESQLEDYIAQLKKQLPNPAGSRPDAEALKRIRALRVEARSFADDGADRAWDLLSWLKRHGQGCSAELMALLQAAADSSQPTESTLQALAACQDQLLEQYLPDYRPTELKRQTDPEGLALLDEIDRHLESKLRQRKQGVAWVLEQLADSLAMDRTAAHAVVNEYSMVVGATCQQAAGRQMASLKLVAGLDSTDIEFDTVVIDEAARANPLDLFVPMSMAKRRIILVGDDRQLPHMLEPDIEGQLQEEHQLTERQLTAFRSSLFERMRLKLQDLERQDTNPRVVMLDTQFRMHPILGSFVSKQFYEKGGMGKVHSGRTVEDFAFSESLLNALGKLAPHYRDRVCQWIDVPVAQGKDQRLQSGTSRIRDSEAQRIAEEVVRLMQAGGDGLSIGVITFYAAQRDLIMEKLAQHRIDGVPLMEQRNGTYEPHEHFKWIRKVRGDGSVSLEERLRVGSVDAFQGKEFDVVLLSCVRTYEQVKPRQASGNTDTDREKQLNRQFGFLRLPNRMNVAMSRQRQMLICVGDAALASCAEAKEAVPALAAFYQMCGGVHGSIR
;
A
#
# COMPACT_ATOMS: atom_id res chain seq x y z
N MET A 1 -5.88 -44.52 7.49
CA MET A 1 -5.36 -45.54 6.55
C MET A 1 -6.05 -46.88 6.76
N GLU A 2 -6.10 -47.73 5.73
CA GLU A 2 -6.47 -49.14 5.89
C GLU A 2 -5.27 -49.96 6.38
N LEU A 3 -5.51 -51.11 7.03
CA LEU A 3 -4.43 -51.96 7.54
C LEU A 3 -3.49 -52.44 6.43
N LYS A 4 -4.00 -52.67 5.21
CA LYS A 4 -3.19 -53.06 4.04
C LYS A 4 -2.13 -52.02 3.63
N ASP A 5 -2.36 -50.76 3.99
CA ASP A 5 -1.45 -49.65 3.72
C ASP A 5 -0.44 -49.43 4.86
N PHE A 6 -0.43 -50.30 5.87
CA PHE A 6 0.39 -50.14 7.06
C PHE A 6 1.88 -50.33 6.75
N PRO A 7 2.72 -49.31 6.96
CA PRO A 7 4.11 -49.29 6.48
C PRO A 7 5.02 -50.29 7.18
N MET A 8 4.62 -50.80 8.36
CA MET A 8 5.41 -51.74 9.18
C MET A 8 4.97 -53.20 9.02
N LEU A 9 4.12 -53.52 8.04
CA LEU A 9 3.90 -54.90 7.63
C LEU A 9 5.17 -55.45 6.97
N SER A 10 5.53 -56.71 7.26
CA SER A 10 6.66 -57.40 6.64
C SER A 10 6.53 -57.48 5.12
N GLU A 11 7.65 -57.54 4.39
CA GLU A 11 7.64 -57.91 2.96
C GLU A 11 7.34 -59.40 2.78
N ASP A 12 7.67 -60.21 3.79
CA ASP A 12 7.43 -61.64 3.79
C ASP A 12 5.92 -61.93 3.82
N VAL A 13 5.47 -62.74 2.86
CA VAL A 13 4.11 -63.27 2.81
C VAL A 13 4.15 -64.73 3.20
N LEU A 14 3.44 -65.08 4.27
CA LEU A 14 3.36 -66.44 4.78
C LEU A 14 2.12 -67.12 4.20
N ALA A 15 2.29 -68.34 3.69
CA ALA A 15 1.20 -69.15 3.16
C ALA A 15 0.71 -70.14 4.21
N LEU A 16 -0.55 -69.99 4.61
CA LEU A 16 -1.24 -70.86 5.57
C LEU A 16 -2.25 -71.73 4.84
N ALA A 17 -2.06 -73.05 4.84
CA ALA A 17 -2.99 -74.01 4.24
C ALA A 17 -4.08 -74.42 5.23
N SER A 18 -5.32 -74.55 4.75
CA SER A 18 -6.47 -75.05 5.52
C SER A 18 -7.14 -76.21 4.78
N ASP A 19 -7.65 -77.18 5.53
CA ASP A 19 -8.51 -78.26 5.00
C ASP A 19 -10.00 -77.91 5.08
N GLU A 20 -10.35 -76.81 5.75
CA GLU A 20 -11.70 -76.30 5.93
C GLU A 20 -12.00 -75.13 4.95
N PRO A 21 -13.28 -74.91 4.58
CA PRO A 21 -13.66 -73.85 3.65
C PRO A 21 -13.34 -72.44 4.21
N ILE A 22 -12.61 -71.64 3.42
CA ILE A 22 -12.14 -70.30 3.79
C ILE A 22 -12.98 -69.16 3.21
N ASP A 23 -14.23 -69.45 2.81
CA ASP A 23 -15.11 -68.49 2.14
C ASP A 23 -15.48 -67.30 3.04
N GLY A 24 -15.64 -67.55 4.34
CA GLY A 24 -15.95 -66.54 5.35
C GLY A 24 -14.82 -65.57 5.71
N PHE A 25 -13.64 -65.70 5.10
CA PHE A 25 -12.52 -64.77 5.31
C PHE A 25 -12.47 -63.69 4.22
N MET A 26 -12.31 -62.43 4.59
CA MET A 26 -12.17 -61.27 3.71
C MET A 26 -10.71 -60.82 3.59
N ALA A 27 -10.20 -60.81 2.36
CA ALA A 27 -8.88 -60.27 2.05
C ALA A 27 -8.82 -58.76 2.29
N GLY A 28 -7.67 -58.25 2.73
CA GLY A 28 -7.43 -56.85 3.09
C GLY A 28 -7.78 -56.50 4.55
N GLN A 29 -8.23 -57.46 5.36
CA GLN A 29 -8.61 -57.25 6.76
C GLN A 29 -7.70 -57.98 7.75
N ALA A 30 -7.72 -57.53 9.00
CA ALA A 30 -6.99 -58.17 10.10
C ALA A 30 -7.45 -59.62 10.28
N ILE A 31 -6.51 -60.50 10.58
CA ILE A 31 -6.76 -61.90 10.93
C ILE A 31 -6.07 -62.19 12.26
N PHE A 32 -6.68 -62.98 13.13
CA PHE A 32 -6.09 -63.35 14.41
C PHE A 32 -5.64 -64.81 14.34
N LEU A 33 -4.41 -65.07 14.79
CA LEU A 33 -3.82 -66.40 14.80
C LEU A 33 -3.49 -66.76 16.23
N GLN A 34 -3.92 -67.95 16.67
CA GLN A 34 -3.70 -68.45 18.02
C GLN A 34 -3.41 -69.95 18.01
N SER A 35 -2.74 -70.43 19.06
CA SER A 35 -2.52 -71.86 19.28
C SER A 35 -3.72 -72.46 20.03
N TYR A 36 -4.22 -73.61 19.58
CA TYR A 36 -5.29 -74.35 20.24
C TYR A 36 -5.08 -75.87 20.08
N GLN A 37 -4.90 -76.58 21.19
CA GLN A 37 -4.76 -78.06 21.22
C GLN A 37 -3.76 -78.62 20.20
N ASP A 38 -2.53 -78.10 20.20
CA ASP A 38 -1.43 -78.45 19.28
C ASP A 38 -1.64 -78.11 17.79
N GLU A 39 -2.74 -77.44 17.45
CA GLU A 39 -3.03 -76.92 16.10
C GLU A 39 -3.05 -75.38 16.08
N TRP A 40 -2.87 -74.77 14.91
CA TRP A 40 -2.97 -73.32 14.73
C TRP A 40 -4.33 -72.93 14.16
N LEU A 41 -4.93 -71.88 14.72
CA LEU A 41 -6.29 -71.50 14.40
C LEU A 41 -6.32 -70.05 13.92
N ALA A 42 -6.88 -69.84 12.73
CA ALA A 42 -7.10 -68.53 12.15
C ALA A 42 -8.54 -68.09 12.39
N THR A 43 -8.72 -66.87 12.89
CA THR A 43 -10.04 -66.30 13.17
C THR A 43 -10.19 -64.92 12.54
N GLN A 44 -11.36 -64.67 11.95
CA GLN A 44 -11.75 -63.36 11.42
C GLN A 44 -13.28 -63.22 11.54
N GLY A 45 -13.74 -62.32 12.41
CA GLY A 45 -15.15 -62.24 12.77
C GLY A 45 -15.64 -63.55 13.40
N ASP A 46 -16.75 -64.09 12.89
CA ASP A 46 -17.31 -65.37 13.31
C ASP A 46 -16.66 -66.59 12.62
N SER A 47 -15.86 -66.35 11.56
CA SER A 47 -15.17 -67.39 10.81
C SER A 47 -13.94 -67.88 11.57
N ARG A 48 -13.84 -69.20 11.77
CA ARG A 48 -12.75 -69.85 12.51
C ARG A 48 -12.35 -71.12 11.77
N VAL A 49 -11.06 -71.23 11.45
CA VAL A 49 -10.54 -72.31 10.61
C VAL A 49 -9.17 -72.76 11.09
N ARG A 50 -8.89 -74.06 10.99
CA ARG A 50 -7.56 -74.62 11.28
C ARG A 50 -6.59 -74.39 10.13
N VAL A 51 -5.37 -73.98 10.47
CA VAL A 51 -4.35 -73.62 9.50
C VAL A 51 -3.00 -74.28 9.80
N ASN A 52 -2.26 -74.62 8.75
CA ASN A 52 -0.90 -75.12 8.83
C ASN A 52 0.04 -74.29 7.96
N CYS A 53 1.24 -74.00 8.47
CA CYS A 53 2.27 -73.25 7.75
C CYS A 53 3.24 -74.20 7.04
N THR A 54 3.93 -73.74 5.99
CA THR A 54 4.93 -74.54 5.29
C THR A 54 6.10 -74.93 6.21
N ALA A 55 6.78 -76.05 5.91
CA ALA A 55 7.90 -76.52 6.72
C ALA A 55 9.07 -75.52 6.81
N ALA A 56 9.27 -74.68 5.79
CA ALA A 56 10.30 -73.64 5.76
C ALA A 56 9.97 -72.46 6.70
N ASP A 57 8.69 -72.11 6.81
CA ASP A 57 8.24 -70.92 7.55
C ASP A 57 7.81 -71.22 8.99
N HIS A 58 7.63 -72.49 9.33
CA HIS A 58 7.08 -72.96 10.61
C HIS A 58 7.81 -72.40 11.85
N GLY A 59 9.15 -72.30 11.81
CA GLY A 59 9.96 -71.79 12.91
C GLY A 59 9.85 -70.26 13.13
N LEU A 60 9.56 -69.49 12.09
CA LEU A 60 9.28 -68.05 12.20
C LEU A 60 7.83 -67.83 12.63
N PHE A 61 6.90 -68.55 11.99
CA PHE A 61 5.47 -68.50 12.27
C PHE A 61 5.14 -68.79 13.74
N SER A 62 5.63 -69.93 14.26
CA SER A 62 5.41 -70.33 15.66
C SER A 62 5.89 -69.27 16.66
N ARG A 63 7.09 -68.72 16.44
CA ARG A 63 7.65 -67.65 17.29
C ARG A 63 6.82 -66.37 17.28
N LEU A 64 6.27 -65.99 16.13
CA LEU A 64 5.46 -64.78 15.99
C LEU A 64 4.08 -64.95 16.62
N VAL A 65 3.41 -66.09 16.38
CA VAL A 65 2.09 -66.35 16.96
C VAL A 65 2.16 -66.44 18.49
N LEU A 66 3.19 -67.10 19.03
CA LEU A 66 3.40 -67.20 20.49
C LEU A 66 3.75 -65.87 21.15
N ARG A 67 4.15 -64.84 20.39
CA ARG A 67 4.54 -63.54 20.93
C ARG A 67 3.34 -62.70 21.38
N ASP A 68 2.10 -63.08 21.01
CA ASP A 68 0.78 -62.46 21.31
C ASP A 68 0.61 -60.96 20.93
N GLN A 69 1.73 -60.28 20.70
CA GLN A 69 1.85 -58.89 20.28
C GLN A 69 1.93 -58.74 18.76
N SER A 70 2.15 -59.84 18.03
CA SER A 70 2.14 -59.83 16.57
C SER A 70 0.73 -59.60 16.03
N ARG A 71 0.62 -58.79 14.99
CA ARG A 71 -0.64 -58.52 14.29
C ARG A 71 -0.54 -58.99 12.85
N TRP A 72 -1.64 -59.52 12.33
CA TRP A 72 -1.66 -60.20 11.04
C TRP A 72 -2.69 -59.59 10.11
N LEU A 73 -2.33 -59.48 8.84
CA LEU A 73 -3.17 -59.03 7.74
C LEU A 73 -3.35 -60.19 6.77
N LEU A 74 -4.60 -60.50 6.41
CA LEU A 74 -4.88 -61.40 5.31
C LEU A 74 -4.76 -60.65 3.98
N THR A 75 -3.75 -60.92 3.15
CA THR A 75 -3.54 -60.20 1.89
C THR A 75 -4.39 -60.75 0.75
N SER A 76 -4.47 -62.08 0.61
CA SER A 76 -5.26 -62.73 -0.45
C SER A 76 -5.55 -64.19 -0.12
N LYS A 77 -6.48 -64.78 -0.88
CA LYS A 77 -6.87 -66.19 -0.78
C LYS A 77 -6.55 -66.89 -2.10
N GLN A 78 -5.84 -68.01 -2.07
CA GLN A 78 -5.53 -68.82 -3.25
C GLN A 78 -5.89 -70.29 -3.00
N GLY A 79 -7.00 -70.76 -3.58
CA GLY A 79 -7.51 -72.11 -3.33
C GLY A 79 -7.83 -72.30 -1.84
N SER A 80 -7.18 -73.28 -1.21
CA SER A 80 -7.29 -73.56 0.22
C SER A 80 -6.20 -72.89 1.08
N LYS A 81 -5.49 -71.90 0.54
CA LYS A 81 -4.42 -71.16 1.22
C LYS A 81 -4.79 -69.71 1.52
N LEU A 82 -4.51 -69.28 2.75
CA LEU A 82 -4.56 -67.91 3.22
C LEU A 82 -3.14 -67.32 3.14
N LEU A 83 -2.96 -66.25 2.37
CA LEU A 83 -1.70 -65.51 2.30
C LEU A 83 -1.75 -64.37 3.32
N VAL A 84 -0.85 -64.38 4.29
CA VAL A 84 -0.84 -63.42 5.39
C VAL A 84 0.48 -62.66 5.48
N GLN A 85 0.39 -61.38 5.81
CA GLN A 85 1.50 -60.55 6.24
C GLN A 85 1.41 -60.30 7.74
N TYR A 86 2.54 -60.03 8.37
CA TYR A 86 2.60 -59.77 9.81
C TYR A 86 3.32 -58.47 10.12
N CYS A 87 3.02 -57.89 11.28
CA CYS A 87 3.87 -56.88 11.92
C CYS A 87 4.18 -57.32 13.36
N ALA A 88 5.41 -57.07 13.80
CA ALA A 88 5.92 -57.52 15.10
C ALA A 88 6.46 -56.32 15.90
N PRO A 89 5.58 -55.59 16.62
CA PRO A 89 6.02 -54.51 17.50
C PRO A 89 6.88 -55.04 18.66
N VAL A 90 7.70 -54.16 19.23
CA VAL A 90 8.49 -54.45 20.44
C VAL A 90 7.62 -54.39 21.70
N GLU A 91 6.63 -53.51 21.70
CA GLU A 91 5.72 -53.28 22.83
C GLU A 91 4.35 -52.84 22.28
N VAL A 92 3.27 -53.33 22.90
CA VAL A 92 1.89 -52.90 22.62
C VAL A 92 1.33 -52.29 23.90
N SER A 93 0.79 -51.08 23.84
CA SER A 93 0.26 -50.38 25.02
C SER A 93 -1.07 -49.71 24.71
N ALA A 94 -1.98 -49.72 25.69
CA ALA A 94 -3.27 -49.04 25.60
C ALA A 94 -3.16 -47.61 26.13
N MET A 95 -3.45 -46.60 25.31
CA MET A 95 -3.38 -45.18 25.69
C MET A 95 -4.23 -44.33 24.75
N ASN A 96 -4.78 -43.23 25.27
CA ASN A 96 -5.44 -42.20 24.47
C ASN A 96 -4.51 -40.99 24.34
N LEU A 97 -4.39 -40.43 23.13
CA LEU A 97 -3.55 -39.24 22.88
C LEU A 97 -4.28 -38.21 22.03
N GLU A 98 -4.09 -36.94 22.41
CA GLU A 98 -4.47 -35.79 21.60
C GLU A 98 -3.20 -35.08 21.13
N LEU A 99 -3.09 -34.89 19.82
CA LEU A 99 -1.90 -34.35 19.16
C LEU A 99 -2.27 -33.02 18.51
N GLY A 100 -1.64 -31.94 18.95
CA GLY A 100 -1.82 -30.61 18.40
C GLY A 100 -1.21 -30.47 17.01
N VAL A 101 -1.92 -29.75 16.14
CA VAL A 101 -1.48 -29.33 14.81
C VAL A 101 -1.57 -27.81 14.75
N ASP A 102 -0.52 -27.15 14.30
CA ASP A 102 -0.46 -25.69 14.21
C ASP A 102 -0.34 -25.19 12.77
N GLU A 103 -0.33 -23.86 12.62
CA GLU A 103 -0.32 -23.18 11.33
C GLU A 103 0.91 -23.55 10.49
N LEU A 104 2.07 -23.72 11.12
CA LEU A 104 3.32 -24.07 10.44
C LEU A 104 3.24 -25.43 9.72
N LEU A 105 2.55 -26.41 10.31
CA LEU A 105 2.36 -27.72 9.70
C LEU A 105 1.37 -27.67 8.54
N ALA A 106 0.30 -26.89 8.67
CA ALA A 106 -0.63 -26.67 7.58
C ALA A 106 0.08 -25.99 6.39
N ASP A 107 0.88 -24.95 6.66
CA ASP A 107 1.73 -24.28 5.66
C ASP A 107 2.71 -25.25 4.98
N ASP A 108 3.37 -26.11 5.76
CA ASP A 108 4.35 -27.08 5.25
C ASP A 108 3.69 -28.14 4.34
N LEU A 109 2.52 -28.63 4.72
CA LEU A 109 1.75 -29.59 3.92
C LEU A 109 1.21 -28.95 2.64
N TYR A 110 0.69 -27.72 2.74
CA TYR A 110 0.20 -26.98 1.58
C TYR A 110 1.33 -26.66 0.60
N GLY A 111 2.48 -26.20 1.10
CA GLY A 111 3.66 -25.94 0.26
C GLY A 111 4.21 -27.19 -0.43
N LYS A 112 4.02 -28.37 0.16
CA LYS A 112 4.35 -29.68 -0.45
C LYS A 112 3.22 -30.22 -1.35
N GLN A 113 2.12 -29.49 -1.50
CA GLN A 113 0.93 -29.88 -2.27
C GLN A 113 0.26 -31.17 -1.78
N GLU A 114 0.40 -31.49 -0.48
CA GLU A 114 -0.22 -32.67 0.14
C GLU A 114 -1.68 -32.40 0.57
N ILE A 115 -2.05 -31.12 0.70
CA ILE A 115 -3.41 -30.64 0.96
C ILE A 115 -3.82 -29.61 -0.09
N SER A 116 -5.11 -29.57 -0.44
CA SER A 116 -5.68 -28.69 -1.47
C SER A 116 -5.71 -27.22 -1.07
N ASP A 117 -5.81 -26.95 0.22
CA ASP A 117 -5.98 -25.63 0.81
C ASP A 117 -5.22 -25.55 2.13
N ASN A 118 -4.75 -24.35 2.45
CA ASN A 118 -3.97 -24.08 3.66
C ASN A 118 -4.89 -23.93 4.89
N SER A 119 -5.53 -25.03 5.30
CA SER A 119 -6.37 -25.07 6.49
C SER A 119 -5.94 -26.15 7.47
N ILE A 120 -6.03 -25.82 8.75
CA ILE A 120 -5.65 -26.74 9.84
C ILE A 120 -6.60 -27.92 9.89
N GLU A 121 -7.89 -27.72 9.59
CA GLU A 121 -8.85 -28.81 9.52
C GLU A 121 -8.43 -29.86 8.49
N ARG A 122 -7.99 -29.43 7.30
CA ARG A 122 -7.46 -30.34 6.27
C ARG A 122 -6.15 -30.98 6.67
N ALA A 123 -5.26 -30.25 7.34
CA ALA A 123 -4.04 -30.81 7.90
C ALA A 123 -4.34 -31.92 8.93
N CYS A 124 -5.29 -31.71 9.84
CA CYS A 124 -5.75 -32.70 10.81
C CYS A 124 -6.38 -33.93 10.13
N GLN A 125 -7.21 -33.73 9.10
CA GLN A 125 -7.79 -34.82 8.31
C GLN A 125 -6.71 -35.62 7.58
N TRP A 126 -5.74 -34.94 6.97
CA TRP A 126 -4.61 -35.57 6.28
C TRP A 126 -3.75 -36.38 7.26
N LEU A 127 -3.39 -35.82 8.42
CA LEU A 127 -2.63 -36.52 9.47
C LEU A 127 -3.37 -37.77 9.96
N SER A 128 -4.69 -37.66 10.17
CA SER A 128 -5.53 -38.80 10.51
C SER A 128 -5.48 -39.89 9.42
N ALA A 129 -5.53 -39.49 8.15
CA ALA A 129 -5.48 -40.43 7.03
C ALA A 129 -4.12 -41.15 6.92
N GLN A 130 -3.01 -40.46 7.19
CA GLN A 130 -1.65 -40.99 7.01
C GLN A 130 -1.10 -41.78 8.21
N PHE A 131 -1.51 -41.45 9.44
CA PHE A 131 -0.91 -42.02 10.66
C PHE A 131 -1.84 -42.93 11.47
N LEU A 132 -3.16 -42.85 11.31
CA LEU A 132 -4.12 -43.67 12.08
C LEU A 132 -4.71 -44.80 11.25
N VAL A 133 -4.58 -46.03 11.75
CA VAL A 133 -5.33 -47.19 11.23
C VAL A 133 -6.66 -47.27 11.97
N ARG A 134 -7.78 -47.13 11.25
CA ARG A 134 -9.13 -47.11 11.83
C ARG A 134 -9.89 -48.41 11.58
N GLY A 135 -10.83 -48.74 12.46
CA GLY A 135 -11.84 -49.78 12.22
C GLY A 135 -11.44 -51.20 12.65
N LEU A 136 -10.59 -51.31 13.68
CA LEU A 136 -10.18 -52.60 14.25
C LEU A 136 -10.94 -52.85 15.55
N ALA A 137 -11.27 -54.12 15.83
CA ALA A 137 -12.06 -54.50 17.01
C ALA A 137 -11.41 -54.10 18.35
N GLU A 138 -10.08 -53.93 18.37
CA GLU A 138 -9.29 -53.56 19.55
C GLU A 138 -9.18 -52.03 19.78
N GLY A 139 -9.64 -51.20 18.84
CA GLY A 139 -9.45 -49.74 18.83
C GLY A 139 -8.54 -49.26 17.69
N ASP A 140 -8.39 -47.95 17.54
CA ASP A 140 -7.52 -47.37 16.50
C ASP A 140 -6.05 -47.66 16.84
N TRP A 141 -5.21 -47.84 15.81
CA TRP A 141 -3.78 -48.07 15.99
C TRP A 141 -2.95 -46.85 15.61
N LEU A 142 -1.95 -46.55 16.44
CA LEU A 142 -0.95 -45.51 16.22
C LEU A 142 0.46 -46.08 16.44
N THR A 143 1.38 -45.81 15.52
CA THR A 143 2.74 -46.39 15.56
C THR A 143 3.74 -45.38 16.10
N VAL A 144 4.51 -45.79 17.10
CA VAL A 144 5.51 -44.94 17.76
C VAL A 144 6.90 -45.56 17.66
N ALA A 145 7.89 -44.77 17.26
CA ALA A 145 9.31 -45.13 17.36
C ALA A 145 9.93 -44.49 18.62
N ARG A 146 10.67 -45.29 19.40
CA ARG A 146 11.42 -44.79 20.58
C ARG A 146 12.70 -44.09 20.13
N PHE A 147 13.01 -42.96 20.78
CA PHE A 147 14.33 -42.33 20.72
C PHE A 147 15.37 -43.25 21.36
N SER A 148 16.49 -43.49 20.67
CA SER A 148 17.76 -43.79 21.34
C SER A 148 18.54 -42.47 21.46
N ASN A 149 19.06 -42.21 22.67
CA ASN A 149 19.93 -41.09 23.09
C ASN A 149 19.28 -39.80 23.63
N SER A 150 19.17 -39.77 24.97
CA SER A 150 19.76 -38.78 25.91
C SER A 150 19.68 -37.26 25.70
N ALA A 151 18.95 -36.70 24.73
CA ALA A 151 18.98 -35.25 24.48
C ALA A 151 17.64 -34.50 24.42
N SER A 152 16.47 -35.17 24.41
CA SER A 152 15.17 -34.48 24.28
C SER A 152 14.18 -34.85 25.39
N GLN A 153 13.70 -33.83 26.10
CA GLN A 153 12.65 -33.90 27.10
C GLN A 153 11.37 -34.53 26.51
N GLY A 154 11.05 -35.78 26.85
CA GLY A 154 9.70 -36.37 26.73
C GLY A 154 9.08 -36.52 25.33
N GLY A 155 9.80 -36.24 24.23
CA GLY A 155 9.28 -36.37 22.86
C GLY A 155 9.33 -37.79 22.27
N PHE A 156 8.52 -38.06 21.24
CA PHE A 156 8.48 -39.34 20.52
C PHE A 156 8.21 -39.14 19.02
N GLN A 157 8.40 -40.19 18.20
CA GLN A 157 8.16 -40.12 16.75
C GLN A 157 6.99 -40.99 16.33
N LEU A 158 6.12 -40.47 15.48
CA LEU A 158 5.05 -41.22 14.82
C LEU A 158 5.50 -41.70 13.46
N LEU A 159 5.08 -42.90 13.09
CA LEU A 159 5.36 -43.51 11.80
C LEU A 159 4.03 -43.75 11.06
N GLY A 160 3.90 -43.13 9.88
CA GLY A 160 2.73 -43.22 9.01
C GLY A 160 3.11 -43.67 7.60
N LYS A 161 2.15 -43.63 6.67
CA LYS A 161 2.29 -44.11 5.28
C LYS A 161 3.33 -43.28 4.49
N GLY A 162 4.60 -43.66 4.58
CA GLY A 162 5.73 -42.97 3.94
C GLY A 162 6.14 -41.65 4.62
N TRP A 163 5.60 -41.38 5.81
CA TRP A 163 5.81 -40.14 6.57
C TRP A 163 6.20 -40.44 8.02
N ARG A 164 6.99 -39.53 8.58
CA ARG A 164 7.40 -39.52 9.99
C ARG A 164 7.05 -38.17 10.60
N ALA A 165 6.41 -38.18 11.76
CA ALA A 165 6.09 -36.98 12.52
C ALA A 165 6.87 -36.95 13.85
N ASP A 166 7.62 -35.88 14.08
CA ASP A 166 8.29 -35.66 15.36
C ASP A 166 7.29 -35.00 16.33
N VAL A 167 7.05 -35.59 17.50
CA VAL A 167 6.13 -35.07 18.53
C VAL A 167 6.93 -34.62 19.75
N GLU A 168 6.62 -33.45 20.27
CA GLU A 168 7.25 -32.86 21.45
C GLU A 168 6.19 -32.45 22.47
N GLN A 169 6.54 -32.54 23.75
CA GLN A 169 5.68 -32.09 24.84
C GLN A 169 5.87 -30.59 25.07
N ARG A 170 4.77 -29.82 25.02
CA ARG A 170 4.71 -28.40 25.34
C ARG A 170 4.82 -28.18 26.85
N GLN A 171 5.09 -26.93 27.25
CA GLN A 171 5.20 -26.53 28.67
C GLN A 171 3.89 -26.77 29.46
N ASP A 172 2.74 -26.74 28.80
CA ASP A 172 1.41 -27.04 29.35
C ASP A 172 1.11 -28.56 29.44
N ARG A 173 2.11 -29.41 29.18
CA ARG A 173 2.04 -30.87 29.05
C ARG A 173 1.26 -31.38 27.84
N GLY A 174 0.75 -30.50 26.97
CA GLY A 174 0.13 -30.88 25.70
C GLY A 174 1.15 -31.45 24.71
N LEU A 175 0.72 -32.31 23.79
CA LEU A 175 1.58 -32.88 22.76
C LEU A 175 1.40 -32.12 21.45
N LEU A 176 2.49 -31.69 20.82
CA LEU A 176 2.49 -30.95 19.56
C LEU A 176 3.33 -31.68 18.52
N ILE A 177 2.81 -31.79 17.29
CA ILE A 177 3.62 -32.23 16.16
C ILE A 177 4.57 -31.10 15.77
N LYS A 178 5.88 -31.37 15.83
CA LYS A 178 6.90 -30.37 15.56
C LYS A 178 7.22 -30.25 14.09
N ARG A 179 7.33 -31.39 13.39
CA ARG A 179 7.86 -31.51 12.04
C ARG A 179 7.39 -32.78 11.34
N LEU A 180 7.22 -32.71 10.02
CA LEU A 180 6.92 -33.85 9.14
C LEU A 180 8.06 -34.10 8.14
N THR A 181 8.49 -35.34 8.02
CA THR A 181 9.56 -35.78 7.09
C THR A 181 9.15 -37.02 6.31
N ARG A 182 9.59 -37.14 5.06
CA ARG A 182 9.42 -38.37 4.28
C ARG A 182 10.35 -39.45 4.83
N HIS A 183 9.88 -40.68 4.86
CA HIS A 183 10.67 -41.82 5.31
C HIS A 183 10.48 -43.02 4.38
N SER A 184 11.58 -43.68 4.02
CA SER A 184 11.61 -44.76 3.02
C SER A 184 12.05 -46.13 3.56
N ARG A 185 12.50 -46.23 4.82
CA ARG A 185 13.07 -47.49 5.36
C ARG A 185 12.13 -48.22 6.33
N ARG A 186 12.29 -49.53 6.42
CA ARG A 186 11.55 -50.43 7.33
C ARG A 186 12.33 -50.81 8.61
N ASP A 187 13.56 -50.35 8.77
CA ASP A 187 14.43 -50.83 9.85
C ASP A 187 14.40 -49.91 11.08
N GLY A 188 13.65 -50.31 12.09
CA GLY A 188 13.66 -49.73 13.42
C GLY A 188 12.69 -50.43 14.36
N THR A 189 13.07 -50.62 15.62
CA THR A 189 12.16 -51.08 16.67
C THR A 189 11.03 -50.07 16.87
N PHE A 190 9.78 -50.52 16.76
CA PHE A 190 8.59 -49.70 16.96
C PHE A 190 7.68 -50.29 18.03
N SER A 191 6.88 -49.44 18.65
CA SER A 191 5.81 -49.80 19.58
C SER A 191 4.46 -49.45 18.95
N LEU A 192 3.43 -50.22 19.31
CA LEU A 192 2.06 -50.02 18.85
C LEU A 192 1.21 -49.47 19.99
N LEU A 193 0.59 -48.33 19.79
CA LEU A 193 -0.40 -47.78 20.71
C LEU A 193 -1.82 -48.11 20.20
N ILE A 194 -2.67 -48.57 21.11
CA ILE A 194 -4.06 -48.91 20.83
C ILE A 194 -4.96 -48.03 21.71
N GLY A 195 -5.94 -47.36 21.12
CA GLY A 195 -6.85 -46.49 21.88
C GLY A 195 -7.58 -45.49 21.00
N GLN A 196 -7.96 -44.36 21.59
CA GLN A 196 -8.55 -43.22 20.89
C GLN A 196 -7.50 -42.14 20.66
N PHE A 197 -7.33 -41.77 19.38
CA PHE A 197 -6.33 -40.79 18.95
C PHE A 197 -6.98 -39.70 18.12
N ALA A 198 -6.67 -38.44 18.43
CA ALA A 198 -7.18 -37.30 17.70
C ALA A 198 -6.08 -36.28 17.39
N PHE A 199 -6.08 -35.78 16.16
CA PHE A 199 -5.33 -34.59 15.77
C PHE A 199 -6.24 -33.38 15.96
N ARG A 200 -5.83 -32.44 16.82
CA ARG A 200 -6.62 -31.25 17.18
C ARG A 200 -5.94 -29.96 16.74
N ASP A 201 -6.76 -28.97 16.46
CA ASP A 201 -6.30 -27.62 16.19
C ASP A 201 -5.63 -27.03 17.44
N ALA A 202 -4.33 -26.78 17.33
CA ALA A 202 -3.48 -26.15 18.34
C ALA A 202 -2.91 -24.81 17.85
N SER A 203 -3.62 -24.17 16.90
CA SER A 203 -3.36 -22.81 16.43
C SER A 203 -3.46 -21.78 17.53
N VAL A 204 -2.92 -20.61 17.24
CA VAL A 204 -3.12 -19.43 18.09
C VAL A 204 -4.60 -19.11 18.20
N ALA A 205 -5.37 -19.21 17.11
CA ALA A 205 -6.81 -18.95 17.13
C ALA A 205 -7.56 -19.88 18.09
N ALA A 206 -7.29 -21.20 18.01
CA ALA A 206 -7.89 -22.18 18.91
C ALA A 206 -7.48 -21.96 20.38
N THR A 207 -6.22 -21.59 20.61
CA THR A 207 -5.71 -21.31 21.95
C THR A 207 -6.36 -20.07 22.56
N LEU A 208 -6.50 -18.99 21.80
CA LEU A 208 -7.15 -17.74 22.26
C LEU A 208 -8.66 -17.93 22.52
N ASN A 209 -9.31 -18.80 21.75
CA ASN A 209 -10.73 -19.14 21.96
C ASN A 209 -10.96 -20.14 23.10
N SER A 210 -9.91 -20.61 23.77
CA SER A 210 -10.05 -21.48 24.93
C SER A 210 -10.71 -20.74 26.11
N ALA A 211 -11.48 -21.48 26.92
CA ALA A 211 -12.18 -20.93 28.07
C ALA A 211 -11.24 -20.27 29.09
N SER A 212 -10.01 -20.80 29.24
CA SER A 212 -9.00 -20.24 30.14
C SER A 212 -8.48 -18.88 29.66
N GLN A 213 -8.21 -18.74 28.36
CA GLN A 213 -7.78 -17.47 27.79
C GLN A 213 -8.91 -16.43 27.82
N GLN A 214 -10.14 -16.82 27.47
CA GLN A 214 -11.29 -15.91 27.55
C GLN A 214 -11.50 -15.40 28.99
N ALA A 215 -11.38 -16.27 29.99
CA ALA A 215 -11.46 -15.85 31.39
C ALA A 215 -10.35 -14.86 31.79
N LEU A 216 -9.14 -15.01 31.26
CA LEU A 216 -8.03 -14.07 31.50
C LEU A 216 -8.30 -12.70 30.89
N LEU A 217 -8.86 -12.66 29.68
CA LEU A 217 -9.29 -11.42 29.04
C LEU A 217 -10.40 -10.74 29.86
N ASP A 218 -11.44 -11.49 30.23
CA ASP A 218 -12.55 -10.96 31.03
C ASP A 218 -12.09 -10.41 32.39
N ALA A 219 -11.15 -11.08 33.05
CA ALA A 219 -10.55 -10.59 34.29
C ALA A 219 -9.80 -9.25 34.07
N THR A 220 -9.00 -9.18 33.01
CA THR A 220 -8.23 -7.97 32.68
C THR A 220 -9.13 -6.79 32.34
N LEU A 221 -10.21 -7.04 31.59
CA LEU A 221 -11.21 -6.03 31.22
C LEU A 221 -11.94 -5.45 32.45
N ARG A 222 -12.21 -6.28 33.46
CA ARG A 222 -12.79 -5.83 34.75
C ARG A 222 -11.83 -4.97 35.56
N ASP A 223 -10.54 -5.33 35.59
CA ASP A 223 -9.55 -4.66 36.45
C ASP A 223 -9.00 -3.35 35.87
N SER A 224 -8.93 -3.23 34.53
CA SER A 224 -8.20 -2.12 33.87
C SER A 224 -9.02 -1.27 32.90
N ALA A 225 -10.31 -1.58 32.71
CA ALA A 225 -11.19 -1.05 31.68
C ALA A 225 -10.64 -1.26 30.25
N SER A 226 -11.52 -1.61 29.30
CA SER A 226 -11.10 -1.88 27.93
C SER A 226 -10.44 -0.65 27.30
N TYR A 227 -9.23 -0.84 26.78
CA TYR A 227 -8.56 0.20 26.02
C TYR A 227 -9.29 0.49 24.72
N LEU A 228 -9.83 -0.54 24.07
CA LEU A 228 -10.62 -0.38 22.85
C LEU A 228 -11.89 0.44 23.15
N GLU A 229 -12.64 0.12 24.21
CA GLU A 229 -13.85 0.88 24.59
C GLU A 229 -13.55 2.34 24.91
N LEU A 230 -12.45 2.63 25.59
CA LEU A 230 -12.01 4.00 25.89
C LEU A 230 -11.82 4.83 24.61
N TRP A 231 -11.24 4.27 23.55
CA TRP A 231 -11.11 4.98 22.28
C TRP A 231 -12.40 5.04 21.47
N ASN A 232 -13.36 4.16 21.70
CA ASN A 232 -14.71 4.33 21.13
C ASN A 232 -15.46 5.47 21.76
N LEU A 233 -15.35 5.64 23.08
CA LEU A 233 -15.92 6.79 23.77
C LEU A 233 -15.33 8.09 23.21
N TYR A 234 -14.01 8.13 22.97
CA TYR A 234 -13.38 9.27 22.30
C TYR A 234 -13.95 9.52 20.90
N ASN A 235 -14.07 8.48 20.07
CA ASN A 235 -14.60 8.62 18.70
C ASN A 235 -16.06 9.12 18.69
N GLU A 236 -16.88 8.66 19.64
CA GLU A 236 -18.26 9.11 19.82
C GLU A 236 -18.31 10.58 20.26
N LYS A 237 -17.47 10.98 21.22
CA LYS A 237 -17.37 12.38 21.65
C LYS A 237 -16.85 13.31 20.54
N GLU A 238 -15.90 12.85 19.73
CA GLU A 238 -15.40 13.59 18.56
C GLU A 238 -16.54 13.82 17.54
N TRP A 239 -17.33 12.78 17.27
CA TRP A 239 -18.51 12.87 16.39
C TRP A 239 -19.58 13.81 16.95
N GLN A 240 -19.90 13.69 18.25
CA GLN A 240 -20.85 14.59 18.93
C GLN A 240 -20.39 16.04 18.89
N THR A 241 -19.10 16.30 19.10
CA THR A 241 -18.52 17.65 19.01
C THR A 241 -18.65 18.21 17.59
N ALA A 242 -18.40 17.39 16.56
CA ALA A 242 -18.60 17.80 15.17
C ALA A 242 -20.07 18.12 14.85
N LEU A 243 -21.00 17.30 15.34
CA LEU A 243 -22.45 17.54 15.24
C LEU A 243 -22.85 18.85 15.92
N GLN A 244 -22.45 19.06 17.17
CA GLN A 244 -22.73 20.28 17.92
C GLN A 244 -22.19 21.54 17.21
N ARG A 245 -20.99 21.45 16.60
CA ARG A 245 -20.42 22.55 15.78
C ARG A 245 -21.29 22.84 14.55
N ALA A 246 -21.77 21.81 13.84
CA ALA A 246 -22.65 21.97 12.68
C ALA A 246 -24.02 22.56 13.08
N GLU A 247 -24.62 22.06 14.16
CA GLU A 247 -25.90 22.56 14.69
C GLU A 247 -25.80 24.01 15.18
N SER A 248 -24.68 24.36 15.82
CA SER A 248 -24.41 25.73 16.28
C SER A 248 -24.27 26.71 15.13
N LEU A 249 -23.63 26.31 14.03
CA LEU A 249 -23.49 27.15 12.84
C LEU A 249 -24.83 27.35 12.13
N ARG A 250 -25.67 26.30 12.10
CA ARG A 250 -26.88 26.15 11.28
C ARG A 250 -26.58 26.23 9.77
N SER A 251 -27.62 26.07 8.95
CA SER A 251 -27.53 26.16 7.50
C SER A 251 -27.95 27.55 6.99
N LEU A 252 -27.28 28.05 5.95
CA LEU A 252 -27.62 29.29 5.26
C LEU A 252 -28.40 28.97 3.98
N ARG A 253 -29.60 29.54 3.81
CA ARG A 253 -30.37 29.42 2.56
C ARG A 253 -29.92 30.49 1.56
N PHE A 254 -29.62 30.07 0.33
CA PHE A 254 -29.36 30.97 -0.80
C PHE A 254 -30.46 30.84 -1.85
N VAL A 255 -30.70 31.92 -2.59
CA VAL A 255 -31.76 32.03 -3.61
C VAL A 255 -31.22 32.20 -5.02
N GLN A 256 -29.96 32.61 -5.15
CA GLN A 256 -29.26 32.71 -6.42
C GLN A 256 -27.85 32.14 -6.28
N CYS A 257 -27.39 31.48 -7.34
CA CYS A 257 -26.06 30.90 -7.46
C CYS A 257 -25.52 31.23 -8.86
N GLU A 258 -24.48 32.06 -8.91
CA GLU A 258 -23.85 32.49 -10.16
C GLU A 258 -22.44 31.91 -10.28
N GLY A 259 -22.15 31.24 -11.38
CA GLY A 259 -20.80 30.74 -11.67
C GLY A 259 -19.88 31.85 -12.16
N ALA A 260 -18.66 31.89 -11.65
CA ALA A 260 -17.58 32.73 -12.15
C ALA A 260 -16.27 31.94 -12.22
N GLU A 261 -15.32 32.41 -13.03
CA GLU A 261 -13.98 31.82 -13.14
C GLU A 261 -12.95 32.75 -12.51
N GLU A 262 -12.12 32.21 -11.61
CA GLU A 262 -10.97 32.90 -11.04
C GLU A 262 -9.70 32.14 -11.47
N GLY A 263 -9.10 32.56 -12.59
CA GLY A 263 -7.96 31.87 -13.19
C GLY A 263 -8.34 30.54 -13.85
N ARG A 264 -7.95 29.40 -13.26
CA ARG A 264 -8.31 28.03 -13.71
C ARG A 264 -9.34 27.34 -12.80
N GLU A 265 -9.86 28.04 -11.79
CA GLU A 265 -10.76 27.49 -10.78
C GLU A 265 -12.19 28.02 -10.96
N ASN A 266 -13.18 27.13 -10.80
CA ASN A 266 -14.59 27.49 -10.82
C ASN A 266 -15.03 27.95 -9.42
N ILE A 267 -15.56 29.16 -9.34
CA ILE A 267 -16.12 29.74 -8.12
C ILE A 267 -17.62 29.98 -8.29
N TRP A 268 -18.37 29.92 -7.20
CA TRP A 268 -19.83 30.10 -7.20
C TRP A 268 -20.21 31.19 -6.20
N ARG A 269 -20.85 32.26 -6.67
CA ARG A 269 -21.36 33.33 -5.82
C ARG A 269 -22.79 33.00 -5.38
N LEU A 270 -22.99 32.93 -4.06
CA LEU A 270 -24.26 32.55 -3.43
C LEU A 270 -24.89 33.78 -2.79
N THR A 271 -26.06 34.17 -3.29
CA THR A 271 -26.84 35.27 -2.72
C THR A 271 -27.78 34.73 -1.63
N PRO A 272 -27.59 35.14 -0.36
CA PRO A 272 -28.43 34.67 0.75
C PRO A 272 -29.87 35.16 0.60
N LYS A 273 -30.84 34.41 1.16
CA LYS A 273 -32.27 34.79 1.13
C LYS A 273 -32.56 36.10 1.88
N SER A 274 -31.85 36.34 2.98
CA SER A 274 -32.01 37.51 3.85
C SER A 274 -30.63 38.00 4.31
N GLN A 275 -30.45 39.32 4.37
CA GLN A 275 -29.22 39.94 4.85
C GLN A 275 -29.01 39.73 6.36
N ASP A 276 -30.09 39.54 7.12
CA ASP A 276 -29.99 39.26 8.56
C ASP A 276 -29.54 37.82 8.81
N ASP A 277 -30.05 36.84 8.06
CA ASP A 277 -29.60 35.45 8.10
C ASP A 277 -28.11 35.35 7.74
N TYR A 278 -27.66 36.15 6.77
CA TYR A 278 -26.26 36.23 6.36
C TYR A 278 -25.35 36.77 7.47
N ARG A 279 -25.74 37.88 8.11
CA ARG A 279 -24.99 38.46 9.24
C ARG A 279 -24.92 37.48 10.41
N GLU A 280 -26.03 36.81 10.72
CA GLU A 280 -26.09 35.85 11.82
C GLU A 280 -25.21 34.61 11.55
N PHE A 281 -25.27 34.05 10.34
CA PHE A 281 -24.42 32.94 9.91
C PHE A 281 -22.93 33.33 9.96
N ARG A 282 -22.56 34.51 9.45
CA ARG A 282 -21.19 35.03 9.50
C ARG A 282 -20.70 35.25 10.93
N GLN A 283 -21.57 35.73 11.82
CA GLN A 283 -21.24 35.92 13.23
C GLN A 283 -21.02 34.57 13.94
N ARG A 284 -21.90 33.58 13.72
CA ARG A 284 -21.73 32.22 14.25
C ARG A 284 -20.44 31.57 13.74
N TRP A 285 -20.12 31.70 12.46
CA TRP A 285 -18.86 31.22 11.88
C TRP A 285 -17.64 31.85 12.57
N ARG A 286 -17.66 33.17 12.80
CA ARG A 286 -16.59 33.86 13.54
C ARG A 286 -16.49 33.40 14.99
N ASN A 287 -17.61 33.22 15.67
CA ASN A 287 -17.65 32.79 17.07
C ASN A 287 -17.13 31.36 17.25
N LEU A 288 -17.36 30.47 16.28
CA LEU A 288 -16.83 29.10 16.28
C LEU A 288 -15.33 29.05 15.96
N GLY A 289 -14.73 30.14 15.46
CA GLY A 289 -13.30 30.21 15.15
C GLY A 289 -12.86 29.18 14.10
N LEU A 290 -13.74 28.82 13.16
CA LEU A 290 -13.47 27.78 12.17
C LEU A 290 -12.31 28.17 11.24
N PRO A 291 -11.38 27.25 10.91
CA PRO A 291 -10.32 27.48 9.93
C PRO A 291 -10.84 27.90 8.55
N SER A 292 -10.06 28.64 7.78
CA SER A 292 -10.42 29.09 6.43
C SER A 292 -10.54 27.96 5.40
N ASP A 293 -9.93 26.80 5.65
CA ASP A 293 -10.00 25.59 4.81
C ASP A 293 -11.17 24.66 5.19
N THR A 294 -12.03 25.09 6.12
CA THR A 294 -13.22 24.35 6.53
C THR A 294 -14.13 24.06 5.33
N GLN A 295 -14.56 22.81 5.22
CA GLN A 295 -15.35 22.33 4.09
C GLN A 295 -16.85 22.51 4.34
N PHE A 296 -17.55 23.00 3.32
CA PHE A 296 -18.98 23.21 3.27
C PHE A 296 -19.58 22.41 2.13
N ASP A 297 -20.80 21.94 2.32
CA ASP A 297 -21.59 21.23 1.32
C ASP A 297 -22.71 22.15 0.80
N LEU A 298 -23.01 22.04 -0.50
CA LEU A 298 -24.14 22.72 -1.15
C LEU A 298 -25.27 21.74 -1.46
N GLY A 299 -26.24 21.64 -0.57
CA GLY A 299 -27.39 20.75 -0.71
C GLY A 299 -28.60 21.44 -1.34
N ASP A 300 -29.38 20.67 -2.10
CA ASP A 300 -30.70 21.10 -2.59
C ASP A 300 -31.71 21.19 -1.41
N GLU A 301 -31.52 20.35 -0.39
CA GLU A 301 -32.35 20.28 0.82
C GLU A 301 -31.56 20.68 2.08
N ARG A 302 -32.30 21.00 3.14
CA ARG A 302 -31.73 21.29 4.46
C ARG A 302 -31.04 20.01 5.00
N PRO A 303 -29.84 20.11 5.59
CA PRO A 303 -29.14 18.94 6.11
C PRO A 303 -29.93 18.29 7.27
N ASP A 304 -29.98 16.97 7.25
CA ASP A 304 -30.41 16.16 8.39
C ASP A 304 -29.17 15.67 9.16
N TRP A 305 -28.92 16.27 10.32
CA TRP A 305 -27.81 15.91 11.20
C TRP A 305 -28.17 14.81 12.21
N GLY A 306 -29.43 14.36 12.26
CA GLY A 306 -29.90 13.32 13.19
C GLY A 306 -29.64 11.88 12.74
N GLU A 307 -29.05 11.67 11.57
CA GLU A 307 -28.79 10.33 11.02
C GLU A 307 -27.61 9.65 11.76
N GLU A 308 -27.88 8.53 12.43
CA GLU A 308 -26.85 7.75 13.14
C GLU A 308 -25.71 7.26 12.22
N LEU A 309 -24.56 6.97 12.83
CA LEU A 309 -23.39 6.35 12.18
C LEU A 309 -23.69 4.88 11.80
N ALA A 310 -24.57 4.65 10.83
CA ALA A 310 -24.83 3.32 10.28
C ALA A 310 -23.76 2.92 9.24
N ILE A 311 -23.37 1.65 9.23
CA ILE A 311 -22.37 1.09 8.30
C ILE A 311 -22.97 0.87 6.90
N ASP A 312 -24.28 0.65 6.79
CA ASP A 312 -24.94 0.34 5.52
C ASP A 312 -24.85 1.47 4.48
N GLU A 313 -24.46 1.10 3.26
CA GLU A 313 -24.31 1.96 2.08
C GLU A 313 -25.62 2.21 1.32
N SER A 314 -26.78 1.99 1.95
CA SER A 314 -28.07 1.88 1.25
C SER A 314 -28.65 3.18 0.68
N LYS A 315 -28.01 4.34 0.90
CA LYS A 315 -28.31 5.58 0.18
C LYS A 315 -27.14 5.94 -0.74
N LYS A 316 -27.33 5.81 -2.07
CA LYS A 316 -26.46 6.44 -3.07
C LYS A 316 -26.39 7.94 -2.76
N ALA A 317 -25.33 8.37 -2.07
CA ALA A 317 -25.11 9.77 -1.78
C ALA A 317 -25.04 10.51 -3.13
N ALA A 318 -26.02 11.38 -3.37
CA ALA A 318 -25.93 12.33 -4.47
C ALA A 318 -24.57 13.06 -4.37
N SER A 319 -23.93 13.33 -5.51
CA SER A 319 -22.67 14.08 -5.56
C SER A 319 -22.93 15.54 -5.15
N ILE A 320 -23.02 15.78 -3.84
CA ILE A 320 -23.18 17.11 -3.26
C ILE A 320 -21.86 17.88 -3.47
N PRO A 321 -21.90 19.07 -4.10
CA PRO A 321 -20.71 19.91 -4.26
C PRO A 321 -20.12 20.27 -2.89
N ARG A 322 -18.81 20.06 -2.73
CA ARG A 322 -18.06 20.39 -1.52
C ARG A 322 -16.96 21.40 -1.82
N GLY A 323 -16.73 22.33 -0.90
CA GLY A 323 -15.80 23.42 -1.10
C GLY A 323 -15.57 24.28 0.14
N THR A 324 -14.73 25.30 -0.01
CA THR A 324 -14.47 26.31 1.02
C THR A 324 -15.28 27.58 0.73
N ILE A 325 -15.51 28.41 1.75
CA ILE A 325 -16.28 29.65 1.60
C ILE A 325 -15.46 30.89 1.91
N ILE A 326 -15.76 31.99 1.22
CA ILE A 326 -15.23 33.33 1.47
C ILE A 326 -16.42 34.29 1.60
N PHE A 327 -16.38 35.14 2.63
CA PHE A 327 -17.44 36.10 2.92
C PHE A 327 -17.18 37.43 2.21
N GLU A 328 -18.07 37.85 1.31
CA GLU A 328 -18.11 39.18 0.68
C GLU A 328 -19.20 40.07 1.31
N PRO A 329 -19.30 41.37 1.01
CA PRO A 329 -20.30 42.25 1.65
C PRO A 329 -21.75 41.78 1.49
N ASP A 330 -22.11 41.29 0.30
CA ASP A 330 -23.50 40.95 -0.05
C ASP A 330 -23.70 39.50 -0.51
N CYS A 331 -22.64 38.69 -0.57
CA CYS A 331 -22.72 37.28 -0.98
C CYS A 331 -21.66 36.39 -0.30
N VAL A 332 -21.81 35.08 -0.47
CA VAL A 332 -20.80 34.08 -0.10
C VAL A 332 -20.19 33.50 -1.38
N VAL A 333 -18.86 33.54 -1.49
CA VAL A 333 -18.15 32.88 -2.58
C VAL A 333 -17.77 31.47 -2.15
N PHE A 334 -18.26 30.48 -2.87
CA PHE A 334 -17.95 29.07 -2.68
C PHE A 334 -16.93 28.60 -3.72
N ARG A 335 -15.78 28.13 -3.24
CA ARG A 335 -14.73 27.55 -4.09
C ARG A 335 -14.79 26.04 -4.01
N THR A 336 -14.95 25.36 -5.14
CA THR A 336 -15.09 23.90 -5.15
C THR A 336 -13.76 23.24 -4.74
N ALA A 337 -13.82 22.18 -3.95
CA ALA A 337 -12.63 21.41 -3.55
C ALA A 337 -12.13 20.46 -4.65
N SER A 338 -12.91 20.28 -5.73
CA SER A 338 -12.57 19.37 -6.83
C SER A 338 -12.36 20.13 -8.14
N SER A 339 -11.24 19.87 -8.80
CA SER A 339 -10.93 20.24 -10.19
C SER A 339 -11.80 19.55 -11.24
N ARG A 340 -12.79 18.74 -10.83
CA ARG A 340 -13.77 18.15 -11.73
C ARG A 340 -14.68 19.26 -12.25
N ARG A 341 -14.58 19.56 -13.55
CA ARG A 341 -15.38 20.56 -14.27
C ARG A 341 -16.90 20.31 -14.18
N ASP A 342 -17.31 19.09 -13.81
CA ASP A 342 -18.70 18.64 -13.86
C ASP A 342 -19.47 18.78 -12.54
N VAL A 343 -18.81 19.17 -11.44
CA VAL A 343 -19.46 19.36 -10.13
C VAL A 343 -20.02 20.78 -10.04
N ARG A 344 -21.24 20.97 -10.54
CA ARG A 344 -22.02 22.21 -10.44
C ARG A 344 -23.17 22.06 -9.43
N PRO A 345 -23.53 23.14 -8.70
CA PRO A 345 -24.82 23.22 -8.03
C PRO A 345 -25.93 22.90 -9.03
N LYS A 346 -26.85 21.99 -8.68
CA LYS A 346 -27.89 21.52 -9.61
C LYS A 346 -28.98 22.56 -9.84
N GLN A 347 -29.17 23.47 -8.87
CA GLN A 347 -30.22 24.48 -8.85
C GLN A 347 -29.67 25.86 -8.46
N GLY A 348 -30.40 26.92 -8.81
CA GLY A 348 -30.07 28.30 -8.45
C GLY A 348 -30.34 28.67 -6.99
N GLU A 349 -31.21 27.91 -6.30
CA GLU A 349 -31.47 28.05 -4.86
C GLU A 349 -31.08 26.76 -4.11
N GLY A 350 -30.81 26.87 -2.81
CA GLY A 350 -30.40 25.74 -2.00
C GLY A 350 -29.89 26.13 -0.61
N TRP A 351 -29.12 25.23 0.00
CA TRP A 351 -28.60 25.36 1.35
C TRP A 351 -27.08 25.15 1.40
N LEU A 352 -26.40 26.07 2.10
CA LEU A 352 -25.00 25.98 2.46
C LEU A 352 -24.87 25.57 3.92
N TYR A 353 -24.10 24.54 4.21
CA TYR A 353 -23.90 24.05 5.58
C TYR A 353 -22.54 23.37 5.78
N LEU A 354 -22.13 23.23 7.04
CA LEU A 354 -20.87 22.59 7.40
C LEU A 354 -20.85 21.13 6.94
N SER A 355 -19.81 20.72 6.22
CA SER A 355 -19.70 19.35 5.74
C SER A 355 -19.23 18.40 6.85
N LEU A 356 -20.08 17.42 7.20
CA LEU A 356 -19.73 16.34 8.14
C LEU A 356 -19.27 15.06 7.44
N ALA A 357 -19.32 15.01 6.11
CA ALA A 357 -19.08 13.77 5.37
C ALA A 357 -17.62 13.29 5.43
N GLY A 358 -16.66 14.20 5.63
CA GLY A 358 -15.27 13.83 5.93
C GLY A 358 -15.14 13.10 7.27
N GLN A 359 -15.65 13.72 8.35
CA GLN A 359 -15.69 13.14 9.69
C GLN A 359 -16.48 11.83 9.73
N ARG A 360 -17.63 11.77 9.04
CA ARG A 360 -18.46 10.55 8.93
C ARG A 360 -17.69 9.41 8.26
N SER A 361 -16.95 9.70 7.19
CA SER A 361 -16.13 8.68 6.51
C SER A 361 -15.01 8.16 7.40
N VAL A 362 -14.35 9.05 8.16
CA VAL A 362 -13.31 8.68 9.13
C VAL A 362 -13.90 7.82 10.26
N ALA A 363 -15.01 8.25 10.86
CA ALA A 363 -15.70 7.53 11.93
C ALA A 363 -16.15 6.13 11.48
N LYS A 364 -16.75 6.01 10.28
CA LYS A 364 -17.14 4.72 9.71
C LYS A 364 -15.95 3.77 9.52
N ARG A 365 -14.80 4.27 9.01
CA ARG A 365 -13.59 3.45 8.84
C ARG A 365 -13.02 2.98 10.17
N ARG A 366 -12.98 3.85 11.18
CA ARG A 366 -12.55 3.50 12.54
C ARG A 366 -13.44 2.43 13.16
N LEU A 367 -14.77 2.55 12.99
CA LEU A 367 -15.73 1.56 13.48
C LEU A 367 -15.55 0.21 12.78
N ALA A 368 -15.41 0.20 11.45
CA ALA A 368 -15.15 -1.02 10.69
C ALA A 368 -13.82 -1.69 11.10
N ALA A 369 -12.76 -0.89 11.33
CA ALA A 369 -11.48 -1.38 11.81
C ALA A 369 -11.61 -2.03 13.18
N LYS A 370 -12.34 -1.42 14.12
CA LYS A 370 -12.64 -2.02 15.42
C LYS A 370 -13.37 -3.35 15.26
N GLN A 371 -14.45 -3.40 14.49
CA GLN A 371 -15.22 -4.65 14.29
C GLN A 371 -14.33 -5.77 13.71
N SER A 372 -13.43 -5.42 12.81
CA SER A 372 -12.43 -6.36 12.28
C SER A 372 -11.44 -6.85 13.35
N ILE A 373 -11.01 -5.98 14.27
CA ILE A 373 -10.14 -6.36 15.39
C ILE A 373 -10.89 -7.24 16.38
N ASP A 374 -12.12 -6.87 16.74
CA ASP A 374 -12.96 -7.58 17.72
C ASP A 374 -13.36 -8.98 17.25
N SER A 375 -13.62 -9.14 15.95
CA SER A 375 -13.92 -10.43 15.34
C SER A 375 -12.73 -11.40 15.31
N GLY A 376 -11.50 -10.89 15.44
CA GLY A 376 -10.29 -11.69 15.31
C GLY A 376 -10.11 -12.33 13.92
N LYS A 377 -10.85 -11.87 12.88
CA LYS A 377 -10.89 -12.52 11.55
C LYS A 377 -9.51 -12.59 10.86
N ARG A 378 -8.63 -11.62 11.12
CA ARG A 378 -7.30 -11.50 10.49
C ARG A 378 -6.20 -11.84 11.49
N LEU A 379 -5.44 -10.87 11.98
CA LEU A 379 -4.47 -11.11 13.06
C LEU A 379 -5.20 -11.35 14.40
N THR A 380 -5.40 -12.62 14.75
CA THR A 380 -6.19 -13.06 15.91
C THR A 380 -5.64 -12.54 17.25
N GLN A 381 -4.33 -12.38 17.38
CA GLN A 381 -3.68 -11.86 18.59
C GLN A 381 -3.94 -10.36 18.82
N LEU A 382 -4.36 -9.61 17.80
CA LEU A 382 -4.32 -8.15 17.83
C LEU A 382 -5.16 -7.55 18.96
N LYS A 383 -6.40 -8.01 19.12
CA LYS A 383 -7.31 -7.57 20.20
C LYS A 383 -6.66 -7.73 21.57
N TRP A 384 -6.10 -8.91 21.81
CA TRP A 384 -5.49 -9.31 23.07
C TRP A 384 -4.25 -8.48 23.40
N LEU A 385 -3.40 -8.23 22.40
CA LEU A 385 -2.23 -7.36 22.52
C LEU A 385 -2.62 -5.92 22.89
N LEU A 386 -3.64 -5.38 22.22
CA LEU A 386 -4.15 -4.02 22.47
C LEU A 386 -4.70 -3.88 23.90
N GLU A 387 -5.45 -4.87 24.37
CA GLU A 387 -5.93 -4.90 25.77
C GLU A 387 -4.77 -5.10 26.75
N GLY A 388 -3.78 -5.92 26.40
CA GLY A 388 -2.57 -6.15 27.21
C GLY A 388 -2.54 -7.50 27.87
N VAL A 389 -3.22 -8.46 27.28
CA VAL A 389 -3.24 -9.85 27.71
C VAL A 389 -2.10 -10.59 27.01
N ALA A 390 -1.46 -11.50 27.71
CA ALA A 390 -0.42 -12.34 27.13
C ALA A 390 -1.02 -13.23 26.02
N VAL A 391 -0.32 -13.31 24.89
CA VAL A 391 -0.78 -14.06 23.71
C VAL A 391 0.17 -15.22 23.39
N PRO A 392 -0.36 -16.35 22.89
CA PRO A 392 0.48 -17.43 22.39
C PRO A 392 1.17 -17.04 21.08
N SER A 393 2.41 -17.47 20.92
CA SER A 393 3.24 -17.17 19.74
C SER A 393 3.05 -18.23 18.66
N ALA A 394 2.70 -17.82 17.44
CA ALA A 394 2.64 -18.73 16.29
C ALA A 394 4.05 -19.19 15.90
N ARG A 395 4.26 -20.51 15.72
CA ARG A 395 5.53 -21.01 15.15
C ARG A 395 5.60 -20.67 13.68
N ARG A 396 6.74 -20.17 13.22
CA ARG A 396 6.96 -19.82 11.80
C ARG A 396 8.37 -20.19 11.36
N ARG A 397 8.56 -20.36 10.06
CA ARG A 397 9.89 -20.50 9.47
C ARG A 397 10.64 -19.18 9.65
N THR A 398 11.85 -19.25 10.21
CA THR A 398 12.70 -18.08 10.37
C THR A 398 13.20 -17.61 9.01
N ILE A 399 13.02 -16.32 8.74
CA ILE A 399 13.50 -15.64 7.55
C ILE A 399 14.80 -14.95 7.93
N LYS A 400 15.87 -15.23 7.19
CA LYS A 400 17.13 -14.48 7.33
C LYS A 400 16.90 -13.05 6.84
N GLY A 401 17.21 -12.06 7.67
CA GLY A 401 16.95 -10.66 7.32
C GLY A 401 17.84 -10.12 6.21
N LEU A 402 19.16 -10.28 6.33
CA LEU A 402 20.09 -9.64 5.40
C LEU A 402 20.46 -10.53 4.20
N THR A 403 19.97 -10.15 3.03
CA THR A 403 20.35 -10.64 1.69
C THR A 403 21.14 -9.55 0.93
N PRO A 404 21.88 -9.89 -0.15
CA PRO A 404 22.57 -8.89 -0.97
C PRO A 404 21.63 -7.78 -1.47
N TYR A 405 20.42 -8.14 -1.88
CA TYR A 405 19.41 -7.20 -2.37
C TYR A 405 18.85 -6.28 -1.27
N ALA A 406 18.59 -6.82 -0.07
CA ALA A 406 18.20 -6.01 1.08
C ALA A 406 19.35 -5.10 1.57
N GLN A 407 20.60 -5.53 1.42
CA GLN A 407 21.79 -4.77 1.82
C GLN A 407 22.00 -3.50 0.99
N GLU A 408 21.64 -3.52 -0.29
CA GLU A 408 21.68 -2.36 -1.19
C GLU A 408 20.76 -1.19 -0.75
N ALA A 409 19.77 -1.44 0.11
CA ALA A 409 18.91 -0.39 0.65
C ALA A 409 19.63 0.52 1.69
N PHE A 410 20.78 0.08 2.20
CA PHE A 410 21.57 0.84 3.17
C PHE A 410 22.65 1.67 2.45
N LYS A 411 22.88 2.90 2.94
CA LYS A 411 23.91 3.78 2.36
C LYS A 411 25.29 3.12 2.41
N GLY A 412 25.94 3.00 1.24
CA GLY A 412 27.24 2.33 1.10
C GLY A 412 27.21 0.82 1.34
N GLY A 413 26.02 0.20 1.37
CA GLY A 413 25.84 -1.23 1.57
C GLY A 413 26.26 -1.75 2.96
N LYS A 414 26.34 -0.89 3.98
CA LYS A 414 26.81 -1.25 5.32
C LYS A 414 25.78 -0.91 6.39
N PRO A 415 24.84 -1.82 6.72
CA PRO A 415 23.93 -1.64 7.84
C PRO A 415 24.66 -1.75 9.19
N THR A 416 24.10 -1.13 10.22
CA THR A 416 24.55 -1.33 11.62
C THR A 416 23.96 -2.58 12.23
N ASP A 417 24.57 -3.11 13.29
CA ASP A 417 24.07 -4.32 13.99
C ASP A 417 22.62 -4.15 14.47
N LYS A 418 22.24 -2.97 14.97
CA LYS A 418 20.86 -2.68 15.36
C LYS A 418 19.90 -2.57 14.17
N GLN A 419 20.35 -2.12 13.01
CA GLN A 419 19.53 -2.11 11.80
C GLN A 419 19.27 -3.55 11.30
N ILE A 420 20.29 -4.43 11.38
CA ILE A 420 20.15 -5.86 11.07
C ILE A 420 19.19 -6.52 12.06
N LEU A 421 19.38 -6.29 13.36
CA LEU A 421 18.49 -6.82 14.40
C LEU A 421 17.05 -6.33 14.23
N ALA A 422 16.85 -5.05 13.86
CA ALA A 422 15.53 -4.50 13.61
C ALA A 422 14.86 -5.17 12.39
N LEU A 423 15.63 -5.45 11.34
CA LEU A 423 15.17 -6.18 10.16
C LEU A 423 14.79 -7.63 10.52
N ASP A 424 15.63 -8.32 11.27
CA ASP A 424 15.35 -9.70 11.73
C ASP A 424 14.13 -9.77 12.64
N ALA A 425 13.98 -8.82 13.59
CA ALA A 425 12.81 -8.75 14.47
C ALA A 425 11.52 -8.44 13.69
N ALA A 426 11.58 -7.51 12.74
CA ALA A 426 10.45 -7.15 11.88
C ALA A 426 9.98 -8.31 10.99
N LEU A 427 10.92 -9.10 10.45
CA LEU A 427 10.61 -10.26 9.62
C LEU A 427 10.12 -11.44 10.44
N ASN A 428 10.69 -11.67 11.63
CA ASN A 428 10.42 -12.90 12.39
C ASN A 428 9.41 -12.73 13.52
N THR A 429 8.85 -11.54 13.72
CA THR A 429 7.79 -11.35 14.72
C THR A 429 6.58 -12.25 14.41
N PRO A 430 6.04 -12.95 15.42
CA PRO A 430 4.83 -13.75 15.25
C PRO A 430 3.58 -12.88 15.06
N ASP A 431 3.63 -11.63 15.55
CA ASP A 431 2.49 -10.73 15.68
C ASP A 431 2.86 -9.27 15.37
N LEU A 432 3.50 -8.57 16.31
CA LEU A 432 3.80 -7.15 16.24
C LEU A 432 5.27 -6.89 16.58
N ALA A 433 5.92 -6.04 15.79
CA ALA A 433 7.25 -5.52 16.08
C ALA A 433 7.24 -3.99 16.15
N ILE A 434 8.09 -3.42 16.99
CA ILE A 434 8.32 -2.00 17.16
C ILE A 434 9.79 -1.69 16.85
N ILE A 435 9.99 -0.78 15.91
CA ILE A 435 11.30 -0.22 15.59
C ILE A 435 11.32 1.24 16.05
N ILE A 436 12.10 1.50 17.09
CA ILE A 436 12.30 2.84 17.64
C ILE A 436 13.49 3.45 16.90
N GLY A 437 13.27 4.53 16.18
CA GLY A 437 14.33 5.21 15.46
C GLY A 437 14.47 6.67 15.86
N PRO A 438 15.45 6.98 16.73
CA PRO A 438 15.91 8.34 16.98
C PRO A 438 16.23 9.11 15.69
N PRO A 439 16.30 10.45 15.73
CA PRO A 439 16.62 11.29 14.57
C PRO A 439 17.89 10.83 13.85
N GLY A 440 17.79 10.61 12.54
CA GLY A 440 18.95 10.29 11.70
C GLY A 440 19.48 8.87 11.78
N THR A 441 18.76 7.92 12.41
CA THR A 441 19.21 6.51 12.55
C THR A 441 18.93 5.60 11.35
N GLY A 442 18.26 6.13 10.33
CA GLY A 442 18.00 5.38 9.08
C GLY A 442 16.75 4.51 9.10
N LYS A 443 15.71 4.87 9.86
CA LYS A 443 14.38 4.21 9.86
C LYS A 443 13.90 3.81 8.47
N THR A 444 13.89 4.76 7.54
CA THR A 444 13.42 4.54 6.17
C THR A 444 14.33 3.57 5.38
N GLN A 445 15.63 3.47 5.72
CA GLN A 445 16.52 2.45 5.11
C GLN A 445 16.15 1.05 5.59
N VAL A 446 15.80 0.89 6.88
CA VAL A 446 15.30 -0.39 7.43
C VAL A 446 13.95 -0.76 6.80
N ILE A 447 13.04 0.21 6.61
CA ILE A 447 11.76 -0.03 5.92
C ILE A 447 12.01 -0.48 4.47
N ALA A 448 12.91 0.16 3.73
CA ALA A 448 13.25 -0.23 2.36
C ALA A 448 13.88 -1.63 2.30
N ALA A 449 14.81 -1.95 3.22
CA ALA A 449 15.40 -3.28 3.32
C ALA A 449 14.34 -4.36 3.64
N LEU A 450 13.39 -4.04 4.52
CA LEU A 450 12.27 -4.91 4.87
C LEU A 450 11.39 -5.19 3.65
N GLN A 451 11.02 -4.17 2.88
CA GLN A 451 10.24 -4.35 1.64
C GLN A 451 10.94 -5.29 0.67
N ARG A 452 12.24 -5.08 0.41
CA ARG A 452 13.03 -5.93 -0.49
C ARG A 452 13.09 -7.38 -0.03
N ARG A 453 13.30 -7.60 1.27
CA ARG A 453 13.37 -8.97 1.82
C ARG A 453 12.00 -9.66 1.86
N LEU A 454 10.92 -8.92 2.07
CA LEU A 454 9.56 -9.44 1.92
C LEU A 454 9.29 -9.83 0.46
N ALA A 455 9.76 -9.04 -0.49
CA ALA A 455 9.60 -9.31 -1.92
C ALA A 455 10.29 -10.59 -2.37
N GLU A 456 11.51 -10.83 -1.92
CA GLU A 456 12.21 -12.08 -2.14
C GLU A 456 11.54 -13.29 -1.44
N GLU A 457 10.76 -13.10 -0.36
CA GLU A 457 9.95 -14.19 0.22
C GLU A 457 8.67 -14.46 -0.57
N ALA A 458 8.11 -13.42 -1.18
CA ALA A 458 6.86 -13.50 -1.94
C ALA A 458 7.04 -13.98 -3.39
N GLU A 459 8.27 -14.02 -3.93
CA GLU A 459 8.58 -14.46 -5.29
C GLU A 459 8.06 -15.89 -5.59
N GLU A 460 7.93 -16.74 -4.56
CA GLU A 460 7.37 -18.10 -4.67
C GLU A 460 5.81 -18.12 -4.70
N ARG A 461 5.13 -16.96 -4.57
CA ARG A 461 3.66 -16.81 -4.41
C ARG A 461 3.11 -15.69 -5.31
N LYS A 462 1.78 -15.48 -5.33
CA LYS A 462 1.17 -14.31 -6.03
C LYS A 462 1.68 -13.00 -5.41
N ILE A 463 2.49 -12.27 -6.18
CA ILE A 463 3.32 -11.12 -5.75
C ILE A 463 2.51 -9.84 -5.44
N ALA A 464 1.38 -9.63 -6.11
CA ALA A 464 0.69 -8.35 -6.13
C ALA A 464 0.15 -7.90 -4.75
N ALA A 465 0.48 -6.66 -4.36
CA ALA A 465 -0.07 -5.93 -3.22
C ALA A 465 -0.05 -6.64 -1.85
N GLN A 466 1.01 -7.38 -1.50
CA GLN A 466 1.10 -8.10 -0.21
C GLN A 466 1.51 -7.22 0.98
N VAL A 467 2.13 -6.06 0.72
CA VAL A 467 2.67 -5.18 1.76
C VAL A 467 2.01 -3.82 1.73
N LEU A 468 1.40 -3.43 2.85
CA LEU A 468 0.89 -2.07 3.05
C LEU A 468 1.90 -1.25 3.84
N ILE A 469 2.21 -0.06 3.33
CA ILE A 469 2.95 0.97 4.04
C ILE A 469 1.98 2.09 4.36
N SER A 470 1.91 2.43 5.64
CA SER A 470 1.05 3.50 6.09
C SER A 470 1.79 4.50 6.95
N SER A 471 1.28 5.73 6.97
CA SER A 471 1.71 6.76 7.90
C SER A 471 0.56 7.73 8.16
N PHE A 472 0.71 8.57 9.17
CA PHE A 472 -0.22 9.66 9.43
C PHE A 472 -0.09 10.79 8.41
N GLN A 473 1.13 11.06 7.93
CA GLN A 473 1.41 12.15 6.98
C GLN A 473 1.58 11.64 5.55
N HIS A 474 1.18 12.44 4.56
CA HIS A 474 1.39 12.15 3.15
C HIS A 474 2.89 12.05 2.81
N ASP A 475 3.68 13.08 3.17
CA ASP A 475 5.12 13.14 2.92
C ASP A 475 5.88 11.90 3.45
N ALA A 476 5.45 11.36 4.60
CA ALA A 476 6.08 10.18 5.20
C ALA A 476 5.82 8.90 4.39
N VAL A 477 4.61 8.76 3.84
CA VAL A 477 4.28 7.67 2.91
C VAL A 477 5.12 7.79 1.65
N ASP A 478 5.21 8.98 1.07
CA ASP A 478 5.93 9.21 -0.18
C ASP A 478 7.44 8.96 0.01
N ASN A 479 8.03 9.40 1.12
CA ASN A 479 9.43 9.11 1.47
C ASN A 479 9.72 7.61 1.67
N ALA A 480 8.75 6.85 2.19
CA ALA A 480 8.89 5.40 2.38
C ALA A 480 8.73 4.63 1.05
N LEU A 481 7.90 5.13 0.14
CA LEU A 481 7.69 4.57 -1.20
C LEU A 481 8.78 4.96 -2.21
N ASP A 482 9.34 6.16 -2.15
CA ASP A 482 10.41 6.61 -3.06
C ASP A 482 11.67 5.73 -2.95
N ARG A 483 11.85 5.10 -1.79
CA ARG A 483 12.94 4.13 -1.54
C ARG A 483 12.53 2.68 -1.78
N SER A 484 11.28 2.43 -2.16
CA SER A 484 10.74 1.12 -2.50
C SER A 484 11.05 0.76 -3.94
N ASP A 485 12.33 0.66 -4.28
CA ASP A 485 12.73 0.07 -5.55
C ASP A 485 12.73 -1.46 -5.40
N VAL A 486 11.54 -2.05 -5.48
CA VAL A 486 11.30 -3.50 -5.32
C VAL A 486 11.21 -4.13 -6.70
N PHE A 487 12.15 -5.04 -7.02
CA PHE A 487 12.32 -5.64 -8.34
C PHE A 487 12.40 -4.64 -9.51
N GLY A 488 12.85 -3.40 -9.25
CA GLY A 488 12.91 -2.35 -10.25
C GLY A 488 11.61 -1.55 -10.42
N LEU A 489 10.55 -1.83 -9.64
CA LEU A 489 9.25 -1.18 -9.71
C LEU A 489 9.03 -0.23 -8.52
N PRO A 490 8.38 0.93 -8.74
CA PRO A 490 8.01 1.83 -7.67
C PRO A 490 6.76 1.30 -6.95
N GLY A 491 6.64 1.62 -5.65
CA GLY A 491 5.44 1.30 -4.89
C GLY A 491 4.19 2.08 -5.37
N ALA A 492 3.03 1.42 -5.31
CA ALA A 492 1.75 2.00 -5.70
C ALA A 492 1.22 2.98 -4.64
N ARG A 493 0.91 4.22 -5.04
CA ARG A 493 0.38 5.25 -4.13
C ARG A 493 -1.15 5.31 -4.17
N VAL A 494 -1.80 5.17 -3.02
CA VAL A 494 -3.25 5.31 -2.87
C VAL A 494 -3.60 6.58 -2.08
N GLY A 495 -4.29 7.50 -2.76
CA GLY A 495 -4.72 8.79 -2.21
C GLY A 495 -3.67 9.91 -2.31
N GLY A 496 -4.14 11.16 -2.47
CA GLY A 496 -3.33 12.37 -2.68
C GLY A 496 -4.25 13.57 -2.98
N LYS A 497 -3.78 14.81 -2.75
CA LYS A 497 -4.59 16.02 -3.03
C LYS A 497 -4.63 16.25 -4.54
N ARG A 498 -5.81 16.12 -5.16
CA ARG A 498 -6.04 16.44 -6.59
C ARG A 498 -6.13 17.95 -6.86
N GLY A 499 -5.24 18.73 -6.24
CA GLY A 499 -5.08 20.17 -6.45
C GLY A 499 -4.07 20.43 -7.56
N ALA A 500 -4.37 21.40 -8.42
CA ALA A 500 -3.54 21.77 -9.55
C ALA A 500 -2.12 22.18 -9.12
N GLY A 501 -1.09 21.44 -9.54
CA GLY A 501 0.28 21.94 -9.54
C GLY A 501 1.36 20.91 -9.25
N ASP A 502 1.30 20.18 -8.13
CA ASP A 502 2.45 19.40 -7.66
C ASP A 502 2.00 18.23 -6.78
N GLU A 503 2.10 17.03 -7.32
CA GLU A 503 2.40 15.77 -6.62
C GLU A 503 2.57 14.75 -7.75
N LEU A 504 3.78 14.76 -8.33
CA LEU A 504 4.24 13.76 -9.29
C LEU A 504 3.91 12.38 -8.72
N SER A 505 3.04 11.62 -9.40
CA SER A 505 2.91 10.20 -9.12
C SER A 505 4.32 9.62 -9.14
N LEU A 506 4.77 8.90 -8.10
CA LEU A 506 6.10 8.27 -8.05
C LEU A 506 6.40 7.46 -9.33
N ILE A 507 5.34 7.02 -10.01
CA ILE A 507 5.38 6.32 -11.28
C ILE A 507 5.86 7.23 -12.43
N ASP A 508 5.45 8.49 -12.53
CA ASP A 508 5.81 9.36 -13.66
C ASP A 508 7.32 9.68 -13.72
N PRO A 509 8.00 10.14 -12.65
CA PRO A 509 9.45 10.28 -12.64
C PRO A 509 10.17 8.95 -12.88
N TRP A 510 9.64 7.85 -12.34
CA TRP A 510 10.20 6.52 -12.58
C TRP A 510 10.09 6.12 -14.06
N LEU A 511 8.95 6.38 -14.70
CA LEU A 511 8.75 6.15 -16.14
C LEU A 511 9.74 6.96 -16.96
N GLU A 512 9.89 8.24 -16.65
CA GLU A 512 10.84 9.13 -17.34
C GLU A 512 12.29 8.65 -17.18
N GLN A 513 12.70 8.27 -15.97
CA GLN A 513 14.02 7.70 -15.71
C GLN A 513 14.21 6.35 -16.43
N ARG A 514 13.18 5.51 -16.46
CA ARG A 514 13.24 4.19 -17.10
C ARG A 514 13.33 4.32 -18.62
N VAL A 515 12.56 5.23 -19.21
CA VAL A 515 12.64 5.56 -20.64
C VAL A 515 14.03 6.10 -20.99
N ALA A 516 14.59 7.02 -20.20
CA ALA A 516 15.94 7.54 -20.42
C ALA A 516 17.01 6.43 -20.36
N HIS A 517 16.93 5.53 -19.37
CA HIS A 517 17.84 4.38 -19.26
C HIS A 517 17.71 3.40 -20.43
N LEU A 518 16.48 3.14 -20.88
CA LEU A 518 16.23 2.31 -22.06
C LEU A 518 16.80 2.98 -23.32
N GLN A 519 16.60 4.28 -23.49
CA GLN A 519 17.16 5.05 -24.61
C GLN A 519 18.69 5.00 -24.65
N GLU A 520 19.37 5.09 -23.50
CA GLU A 520 20.84 4.95 -23.45
C GLU A 520 21.29 3.54 -23.88
N LYS A 521 20.57 2.50 -23.45
CA LYS A 521 20.84 1.12 -23.90
C LYS A 521 20.56 0.93 -25.38
N ILE A 522 19.47 1.49 -25.90
CA ILE A 522 19.10 1.45 -27.31
C ILE A 522 20.19 2.13 -28.13
N ALA A 523 20.65 3.33 -27.74
CA ALA A 523 21.73 4.04 -28.44
C ALA A 523 23.01 3.19 -28.56
N LYS A 524 23.43 2.54 -27.46
CA LYS A 524 24.60 1.64 -27.47
C LYS A 524 24.44 0.42 -28.38
N GLU A 525 23.22 -0.05 -28.60
CA GLU A 525 22.94 -1.15 -29.53
C GLU A 525 22.83 -0.66 -30.98
N TYR A 526 22.29 0.54 -31.22
CA TYR A 526 22.24 1.19 -32.53
C TYR A 526 23.64 1.53 -33.06
N ASP A 527 24.57 1.97 -32.19
CA ASP A 527 25.98 2.15 -32.54
C ASP A 527 26.64 0.86 -33.04
N LYS A 528 26.17 -0.31 -32.57
CA LYS A 528 26.67 -1.62 -33.00
C LYS A 528 26.00 -2.14 -34.27
N TYR A 529 24.76 -1.73 -34.53
CA TYR A 529 23.89 -2.25 -35.58
C TYR A 529 23.16 -1.12 -36.32
N PRO A 530 23.81 -0.43 -37.28
CA PRO A 530 23.22 0.68 -38.02
C PRO A 530 21.95 0.32 -38.82
N GLU A 531 21.75 -0.96 -39.13
CA GLU A 531 20.54 -1.46 -39.78
C GLU A 531 19.26 -1.24 -38.95
N LEU A 532 19.37 -1.10 -37.62
CA LEU A 532 18.22 -0.81 -36.74
C LEU A 532 17.62 0.58 -37.01
N GLU A 533 18.46 1.57 -37.37
CA GLU A 533 18.00 2.92 -37.72
C GLU A 533 17.12 2.91 -38.97
N ARG A 534 17.48 2.09 -39.96
CA ARG A 534 16.66 1.89 -41.16
C ARG A 534 15.33 1.22 -40.86
N ILE A 535 15.30 0.28 -39.91
CA ILE A 535 14.05 -0.36 -39.45
C ILE A 535 13.16 0.66 -38.75
N ARG A 536 13.74 1.53 -37.91
CA ARG A 536 12.99 2.59 -37.22
C ARG A 536 12.39 3.60 -38.19
N GLU A 537 13.15 4.04 -39.19
CA GLU A 537 12.65 4.88 -40.27
C GLU A 537 11.49 4.21 -41.00
N LEU A 538 11.61 2.91 -41.28
CA LEU A 538 10.56 2.13 -41.93
C LEU A 538 9.30 2.02 -41.06
N SER A 539 9.43 1.69 -39.76
CA SER A 539 8.31 1.66 -38.81
C SER A 539 7.60 3.02 -38.71
N THR A 540 8.35 4.13 -38.76
CA THR A 540 7.77 5.47 -38.79
C THR A 540 6.96 5.71 -40.07
N LYS A 541 7.48 5.29 -41.23
CA LYS A 541 6.77 5.37 -42.51
C LYS A 541 5.50 4.51 -42.51
N LEU A 542 5.55 3.29 -41.98
CA LEU A 542 4.40 2.40 -41.80
C LEU A 542 3.32 3.05 -40.92
N ALA A 543 3.70 3.66 -39.79
CA ALA A 543 2.77 4.38 -38.92
C ALA A 543 2.16 5.61 -39.59
N LEU A 544 2.94 6.41 -40.30
CA LEU A 544 2.44 7.57 -41.04
C LEU A 544 1.46 7.17 -42.15
N ALA A 545 1.73 6.07 -42.86
CA ALA A 545 0.82 5.53 -43.88
C ALA A 545 -0.53 5.06 -43.31
N ARG A 546 -0.62 4.75 -42.00
CA ARG A 546 -1.88 4.41 -41.32
C ARG A 546 -2.71 5.64 -40.92
N VAL A 547 -2.04 6.72 -40.51
CA VAL A 547 -2.68 7.86 -39.84
C VAL A 547 -2.94 9.03 -40.79
N VAL A 548 -2.05 9.29 -41.74
CA VAL A 548 -2.13 10.48 -42.59
C VAL A 548 -3.21 10.30 -43.65
N GLY A 549 -4.22 11.18 -43.59
CA GLY A 549 -5.23 11.30 -44.64
C GLY A 549 -4.60 11.80 -45.95
N ALA A 550 -4.24 10.89 -46.84
CA ALA A 550 -3.52 11.17 -48.08
C ALA A 550 -4.42 10.94 -49.32
N SER A 551 -4.15 11.67 -50.41
CA SER A 551 -4.76 11.35 -51.71
C SER A 551 -4.23 10.01 -52.24
N PRO A 552 -4.93 9.33 -53.18
CA PRO A 552 -4.44 8.07 -53.76
C PRO A 552 -3.02 8.17 -54.35
N VAL A 553 -2.65 9.35 -54.87
CA VAL A 553 -1.29 9.64 -55.37
C VAL A 553 -0.27 9.69 -54.23
N GLN A 554 -0.61 10.40 -53.15
CA GLN A 554 0.24 10.51 -51.96
C GLN A 554 0.35 9.17 -51.22
N GLN A 555 -0.71 8.34 -51.21
CA GLN A 555 -0.66 6.98 -50.68
C GLN A 555 0.23 6.09 -51.54
N ALA A 556 0.12 6.16 -52.87
CA ALA A 556 1.01 5.39 -53.75
C ALA A 556 2.50 5.78 -53.57
N GLU A 557 2.79 7.06 -53.35
CA GLU A 557 4.14 7.55 -53.01
C GLU A 557 4.60 7.02 -51.64
N ALA A 558 3.74 7.04 -50.63
CA ALA A 558 4.06 6.54 -49.29
C ALA A 558 4.35 5.03 -49.30
N PHE A 559 3.49 4.22 -49.94
CA PHE A 559 3.70 2.78 -50.10
C PHE A 559 4.93 2.46 -50.97
N GLY A 560 5.23 3.28 -51.98
CA GLY A 560 6.49 3.20 -52.74
C GLY A 560 7.72 3.41 -51.85
N CYS A 561 7.72 4.45 -51.01
CA CYS A 561 8.81 4.71 -50.05
C CYS A 561 9.01 3.58 -49.03
N ILE A 562 7.94 2.84 -48.70
CA ILE A 562 7.96 1.67 -47.80
C ILE A 562 8.60 0.47 -48.52
N LEU A 563 8.22 0.22 -49.78
CA LEU A 563 8.83 -0.83 -50.62
C LEU A 563 10.33 -0.59 -50.80
N ASP A 564 10.75 0.63 -51.14
CA ASP A 564 12.16 0.98 -51.30
C ASP A 564 12.95 0.75 -49.99
N GLY A 565 12.34 1.09 -48.85
CA GLY A 565 12.92 0.87 -47.52
C GLY A 565 13.07 -0.61 -47.17
N LEU A 566 12.10 -1.44 -47.55
CA LEU A 566 12.15 -2.90 -47.37
C LEU A 566 13.23 -3.53 -48.25
N GLN A 567 13.35 -3.12 -49.51
CA GLN A 567 14.40 -3.61 -50.42
C GLN A 567 15.81 -3.23 -49.94
N ALA A 568 15.97 -2.05 -49.35
CA ALA A 568 17.24 -1.63 -48.76
C ALA A 568 17.67 -2.48 -47.53
N LEU A 569 16.72 -3.13 -46.86
CA LEU A 569 16.97 -4.02 -45.71
C LEU A 569 17.34 -5.45 -46.14
N GLU A 570 17.11 -5.84 -47.39
CA GLU A 570 17.51 -7.16 -47.91
C GLU A 570 19.01 -7.38 -47.84
N GLN A 571 19.80 -6.32 -48.08
CA GLN A 571 21.26 -6.34 -47.95
C GLN A 571 21.74 -6.66 -46.53
N SER A 572 20.87 -6.46 -45.53
CA SER A 572 21.11 -6.77 -44.11
C SER A 572 20.52 -8.14 -43.69
N GLY A 573 20.00 -8.91 -44.67
CA GLY A 573 19.45 -10.25 -44.52
C GLY A 573 17.98 -10.31 -44.05
N LEU A 574 17.26 -9.18 -44.04
CA LEU A 574 15.81 -9.12 -43.79
C LEU A 574 15.06 -9.20 -45.13
N VAL A 575 15.05 -10.40 -45.72
CA VAL A 575 14.44 -10.63 -47.04
C VAL A 575 12.92 -10.68 -46.94
N LEU A 576 12.23 -9.98 -47.84
CA LEU A 576 10.78 -10.01 -47.95
C LEU A 576 10.31 -11.33 -48.56
N SER A 577 9.07 -11.74 -48.27
CA SER A 577 8.48 -12.84 -49.04
C SER A 577 8.18 -12.34 -50.46
N PRO A 578 8.57 -13.06 -51.52
CA PRO A 578 8.27 -12.67 -52.91
C PRO A 578 6.77 -12.44 -53.16
N LYS A 579 5.92 -13.13 -52.40
CA LYS A 579 4.48 -12.96 -52.44
C LYS A 579 4.04 -11.58 -51.92
N LEU A 580 4.62 -11.15 -50.79
CA LEU A 580 4.30 -9.88 -50.15
C LEU A 580 4.76 -8.70 -51.00
N GLU A 581 5.92 -8.85 -51.66
CA GLU A 581 6.49 -7.83 -52.55
C GLU A 581 5.58 -7.61 -53.76
N SER A 582 5.18 -8.68 -54.44
CA SER A 582 4.24 -8.63 -55.56
C SER A 582 2.90 -8.01 -55.16
N GLN A 583 2.37 -8.35 -53.99
CA GLN A 583 1.11 -7.76 -53.50
C GLN A 583 1.23 -6.26 -53.24
N LEU A 584 2.38 -5.80 -52.72
CA LEU A 584 2.65 -4.39 -52.48
C LEU A 584 2.77 -3.61 -53.80
N GLU A 585 3.47 -4.17 -54.79
CA GLU A 585 3.61 -3.60 -56.13
C GLU A 585 2.26 -3.47 -56.85
N ASP A 586 1.44 -4.53 -56.80
CA ASP A 586 0.10 -4.57 -57.39
C ASP A 586 -0.82 -3.51 -56.76
N TYR A 587 -0.78 -3.38 -55.45
CA TYR A 587 -1.55 -2.38 -54.71
C TYR A 587 -1.11 -0.93 -55.03
N ILE A 588 0.20 -0.67 -55.12
CA ILE A 588 0.73 0.63 -55.58
C ILE A 588 0.26 0.94 -57.00
N ALA A 589 0.25 -0.06 -57.89
CA ALA A 589 -0.24 0.10 -59.27
C ALA A 589 -1.75 0.38 -59.32
N GLN A 590 -2.54 -0.23 -58.44
CA GLN A 590 -3.98 0.00 -58.30
C GLN A 590 -4.27 1.43 -57.81
N LEU A 591 -3.57 1.91 -56.78
CA LEU A 591 -3.71 3.29 -56.29
C LEU A 591 -3.40 4.34 -57.38
N LYS A 592 -2.36 4.09 -58.20
CA LYS A 592 -2.02 4.95 -59.35
C LYS A 592 -3.09 4.95 -60.44
N LYS A 593 -3.87 3.87 -60.60
CA LYS A 593 -4.98 3.77 -61.57
C LYS A 593 -6.26 4.48 -61.12
N GLN A 594 -6.45 4.68 -59.82
CA GLN A 594 -7.63 5.35 -59.23
C GLN A 594 -7.62 6.89 -59.37
N LEU A 595 -6.89 7.44 -60.36
CA LEU A 595 -6.88 8.87 -60.64
C LEU A 595 -8.32 9.39 -60.85
N PRO A 596 -8.76 10.46 -60.18
CA PRO A 596 -10.05 11.06 -60.49
C PRO A 596 -10.01 11.65 -61.90
N ASN A 597 -11.01 11.31 -62.71
CA ASN A 597 -11.29 12.06 -63.93
C ASN A 597 -11.60 13.53 -63.50
N PRO A 598 -11.02 14.58 -64.10
CA PRO A 598 -11.05 15.96 -63.57
C PRO A 598 -12.43 16.65 -63.57
N ALA A 599 -13.50 15.92 -63.88
CA ALA A 599 -14.86 16.44 -63.93
C ALA A 599 -15.61 16.06 -62.66
N GLY A 600 -15.76 17.03 -61.75
CA GLY A 600 -16.74 16.92 -60.67
C GLY A 600 -18.15 16.72 -61.24
N SER A 601 -18.65 15.49 -61.26
CA SER A 601 -20.05 15.25 -61.51
C SER A 601 -20.80 15.56 -60.22
N ARG A 602 -21.49 16.71 -60.20
CA ARG A 602 -22.64 16.89 -59.31
C ARG A 602 -23.50 15.60 -59.38
N PRO A 603 -24.07 15.12 -58.26
CA PRO A 603 -25.07 14.06 -58.33
C PRO A 603 -26.08 14.42 -59.42
N ASP A 604 -26.35 13.49 -60.33
CA ASP A 604 -27.46 13.64 -61.26
C ASP A 604 -28.74 13.56 -60.42
N ALA A 605 -29.14 14.72 -59.88
CA ALA A 605 -30.26 14.85 -58.95
C ALA A 605 -31.56 14.33 -59.59
N GLU A 606 -31.62 14.39 -60.91
CA GLU A 606 -32.72 13.91 -61.75
C GLU A 606 -32.74 12.38 -61.79
N ALA A 607 -31.58 11.72 -61.83
CA ALA A 607 -31.45 10.27 -61.70
C ALA A 607 -31.88 9.78 -60.31
N LEU A 608 -31.31 10.37 -59.25
CA LEU A 608 -31.59 9.98 -57.86
C LEU A 608 -33.06 10.18 -57.48
N LYS A 609 -33.70 11.23 -57.99
CA LYS A 609 -35.13 11.49 -57.79
C LYS A 609 -36.00 10.37 -58.38
N ARG A 610 -35.66 9.88 -59.58
CA ARG A 610 -36.40 8.80 -60.24
C ARG A 610 -36.17 7.44 -59.59
N ILE A 611 -34.93 7.15 -59.20
CA ILE A 611 -34.59 5.90 -58.50
C ILE A 611 -35.35 5.82 -57.17
N ARG A 612 -35.34 6.88 -56.36
CA ARG A 612 -36.08 6.94 -55.07
C ARG A 612 -37.60 6.92 -55.22
N ALA A 613 -38.12 7.28 -56.39
CA ALA A 613 -39.55 7.30 -56.65
C ALA A 613 -40.11 5.91 -57.01
N LEU A 614 -39.25 4.92 -57.27
CA LEU A 614 -39.67 3.54 -57.54
C LEU A 614 -40.44 2.97 -56.34
N ARG A 615 -41.60 2.37 -56.60
CA ARG A 615 -42.44 1.76 -55.56
C ARG A 615 -42.04 0.30 -55.38
N VAL A 616 -41.82 -0.09 -54.12
CA VAL A 616 -41.34 -1.44 -53.75
C VAL A 616 -42.29 -2.16 -52.79
N GLU A 617 -43.34 -1.48 -52.29
CA GLU A 617 -44.37 -2.06 -51.44
C GLU A 617 -45.70 -2.18 -52.18
N ALA A 618 -46.43 -3.28 -51.98
CA ALA A 618 -47.64 -3.60 -52.74
C ALA A 618 -48.73 -2.53 -52.68
N ARG A 619 -48.93 -1.89 -51.51
CA ARG A 619 -49.91 -0.81 -51.35
C ARG A 619 -49.50 0.45 -52.13
N SER A 620 -48.26 0.88 -51.99
CA SER A 620 -47.74 2.06 -52.70
C SER A 620 -47.61 1.85 -54.21
N PHE A 621 -47.38 0.60 -54.64
CA PHE A 621 -47.30 0.26 -56.05
C PHE A 621 -48.67 0.33 -56.72
N ALA A 622 -49.74 -0.05 -56.01
CA ALA A 622 -51.11 0.04 -56.53
C ALA A 622 -51.55 1.49 -56.81
N ASP A 623 -50.92 2.49 -56.16
CA ASP A 623 -51.25 3.91 -56.34
C ASP A 623 -50.63 4.50 -57.61
N ASP A 624 -49.29 4.45 -57.76
CA ASP A 624 -48.56 5.01 -58.91
C ASP A 624 -47.34 4.19 -59.36
N GLY A 625 -47.24 2.91 -58.97
CA GLY A 625 -46.04 2.08 -59.16
C GLY A 625 -45.62 1.84 -60.61
N ALA A 626 -46.57 1.50 -61.48
CA ALA A 626 -46.33 1.27 -62.91
C ALA A 626 -45.78 2.54 -63.60
N ASP A 627 -46.33 3.70 -63.29
CA ASP A 627 -45.90 4.99 -63.84
C ASP A 627 -44.48 5.36 -63.38
N ARG A 628 -44.15 5.10 -62.11
CA ARG A 628 -42.79 5.35 -61.58
C ARG A 628 -41.76 4.41 -62.16
N ALA A 629 -42.10 3.13 -62.35
CA ALA A 629 -41.24 2.17 -63.02
C ALA A 629 -40.98 2.57 -64.47
N TRP A 630 -42.00 3.06 -65.19
CA TRP A 630 -41.86 3.52 -66.56
C TRP A 630 -41.04 4.81 -66.68
N ASP A 631 -41.20 5.77 -65.76
CA ASP A 631 -40.42 7.03 -65.73
C ASP A 631 -38.92 6.73 -65.51
N LEU A 632 -38.59 5.84 -64.57
CA LEU A 632 -37.22 5.40 -64.35
C LEU A 632 -36.67 4.63 -65.57
N LEU A 633 -37.43 3.70 -66.13
CA LEU A 633 -37.03 2.93 -67.31
C LEU A 633 -36.76 3.83 -68.53
N SER A 634 -37.64 4.80 -68.77
CA SER A 634 -37.52 5.74 -69.89
C SER A 634 -36.31 6.65 -69.74
N TRP A 635 -36.00 7.05 -68.51
CA TRP A 635 -34.81 7.83 -68.21
C TRP A 635 -33.53 7.01 -68.43
N LEU A 636 -33.47 5.78 -67.91
CA LEU A 636 -32.33 4.88 -68.08
C LEU A 636 -32.09 4.51 -69.55
N LYS A 637 -33.14 4.32 -70.37
CA LYS A 637 -33.01 4.10 -71.82
C LYS A 637 -32.37 5.29 -72.55
N ARG A 638 -32.56 6.51 -72.07
CA ARG A 638 -32.04 7.73 -72.71
C ARG A 638 -30.66 8.14 -72.20
N HIS A 639 -30.35 7.88 -70.93
CA HIS A 639 -29.18 8.46 -70.25
C HIS A 639 -28.25 7.42 -69.61
N GLY A 640 -28.66 6.16 -69.46
CA GLY A 640 -27.87 5.11 -68.83
C GLY A 640 -26.93 4.40 -69.79
N GLN A 641 -25.62 4.66 -69.72
CA GLN A 641 -24.60 3.70 -70.17
C GLN A 641 -24.37 2.67 -69.06
N GLY A 642 -24.51 1.37 -69.36
CA GLY A 642 -24.08 0.29 -68.46
C GLY A 642 -25.15 -0.37 -67.56
N CYS A 643 -26.45 -0.17 -67.82
CA CYS A 643 -27.50 -0.92 -67.10
C CYS A 643 -27.64 -2.35 -67.66
N SER A 644 -27.79 -3.35 -66.77
CA SER A 644 -27.93 -4.75 -67.18
C SER A 644 -29.27 -4.99 -67.90
N ALA A 645 -29.26 -5.91 -68.87
CA ALA A 645 -30.47 -6.26 -69.63
C ALA A 645 -31.59 -6.81 -68.73
N GLU A 646 -31.21 -7.49 -67.65
CA GLU A 646 -32.13 -8.03 -66.65
C GLU A 646 -32.85 -6.93 -65.87
N LEU A 647 -32.13 -5.87 -65.50
CA LEU A 647 -32.68 -4.73 -64.75
C LEU A 647 -33.66 -3.93 -65.62
N MET A 648 -33.34 -3.76 -66.90
CA MET A 648 -34.25 -3.13 -67.87
C MET A 648 -35.51 -3.98 -68.11
N ALA A 649 -35.37 -5.31 -68.13
CA ALA A 649 -36.51 -6.22 -68.26
C ALA A 649 -37.40 -6.20 -67.01
N LEU A 650 -36.81 -6.11 -65.81
CA LEU A 650 -37.53 -6.00 -64.54
C LEU A 650 -38.37 -4.71 -64.47
N LEU A 651 -37.77 -3.57 -64.80
CA LEU A 651 -38.48 -2.28 -64.80
C LEU A 651 -39.57 -2.22 -65.89
N GLN A 652 -39.36 -2.88 -67.04
CA GLN A 652 -40.39 -3.02 -68.07
C GLN A 652 -41.55 -3.89 -67.57
N ALA A 653 -41.27 -5.03 -66.94
CA ALA A 653 -42.31 -5.90 -66.36
C ALA A 653 -43.10 -5.21 -65.25
N ALA A 654 -42.45 -4.33 -64.47
CA ALA A 654 -43.11 -3.51 -63.46
C ALA A 654 -43.97 -2.40 -64.08
N ALA A 655 -43.50 -1.77 -65.16
CA ALA A 655 -44.26 -0.74 -65.88
C ALA A 655 -45.53 -1.28 -66.54
N ASP A 656 -45.53 -2.54 -66.97
CA ASP A 656 -46.65 -3.16 -67.68
C ASP A 656 -47.65 -3.87 -66.72
N SER A 657 -47.41 -3.86 -65.40
CA SER A 657 -48.23 -4.56 -64.41
C SER A 657 -49.01 -3.61 -63.49
N SER A 658 -50.29 -3.90 -63.27
CA SER A 658 -51.17 -3.20 -62.31
C SER A 658 -51.23 -3.85 -60.93
N GLN A 659 -50.83 -5.12 -60.82
CA GLN A 659 -50.70 -5.86 -59.55
C GLN A 659 -49.46 -6.77 -59.62
N PRO A 660 -48.27 -6.29 -59.21
CA PRO A 660 -47.06 -7.09 -59.23
C PRO A 660 -47.10 -8.17 -58.15
N THR A 661 -46.46 -9.30 -58.43
CA THR A 661 -46.26 -10.35 -57.43
C THR A 661 -45.24 -9.90 -56.36
N GLU A 662 -45.30 -10.49 -55.18
CA GLU A 662 -44.40 -10.14 -54.07
C GLU A 662 -42.92 -10.35 -54.41
N SER A 663 -42.60 -11.35 -55.25
CA SER A 663 -41.24 -11.56 -55.75
C SER A 663 -40.76 -10.45 -56.68
N THR A 664 -41.65 -9.86 -57.48
CA THR A 664 -41.33 -8.72 -58.35
C THR A 664 -41.03 -7.47 -57.53
N LEU A 665 -41.80 -7.23 -56.47
CA LEU A 665 -41.60 -6.11 -55.55
C LEU A 665 -40.28 -6.23 -54.79
N GLN A 666 -39.91 -7.43 -54.33
CA GLN A 666 -38.60 -7.70 -53.73
C GLN A 666 -37.45 -7.47 -54.73
N ALA A 667 -37.62 -7.90 -55.98
CA ALA A 667 -36.64 -7.65 -57.03
C ALA A 667 -36.52 -6.15 -57.38
N LEU A 668 -37.63 -5.39 -57.35
CA LEU A 668 -37.61 -3.94 -57.52
C LEU A 668 -36.91 -3.22 -56.36
N ALA A 669 -37.06 -3.70 -55.12
CA ALA A 669 -36.32 -3.20 -53.96
C ALA A 669 -34.81 -3.40 -54.13
N ALA A 670 -34.39 -4.62 -54.47
CA ALA A 670 -32.98 -4.92 -54.72
C ALA A 670 -32.41 -4.09 -55.89
N CYS A 671 -33.21 -3.89 -56.95
CA CYS A 671 -32.87 -3.02 -58.08
C CYS A 671 -32.72 -1.55 -57.65
N GLN A 672 -33.64 -1.04 -56.83
CA GLN A 672 -33.57 0.31 -56.29
C GLN A 672 -32.30 0.52 -55.47
N ASP A 673 -31.96 -0.43 -54.58
CA ASP A 673 -30.76 -0.37 -53.76
C ASP A 673 -29.49 -0.38 -54.61
N GLN A 674 -29.41 -1.27 -55.61
CA GLN A 674 -28.27 -1.35 -56.53
C GLN A 674 -28.08 -0.05 -57.33
N LEU A 675 -29.17 0.56 -57.81
CA LEU A 675 -29.11 1.83 -58.53
C LEU A 675 -28.77 3.01 -57.60
N LEU A 676 -29.23 2.99 -56.34
CA LEU A 676 -28.85 4.00 -55.36
C LEU A 676 -27.37 3.93 -55.04
N GLU A 677 -26.79 2.74 -54.87
CA GLU A 677 -25.36 2.55 -54.60
C GLU A 677 -24.49 3.10 -55.74
N GLN A 678 -24.92 2.93 -57.00
CA GLN A 678 -24.20 3.42 -58.17
C GLN A 678 -24.26 4.95 -58.34
N TYR A 679 -25.38 5.59 -58.00
CA TYR A 679 -25.63 7.01 -58.28
C TYR A 679 -25.53 7.94 -57.05
N LEU A 680 -25.41 7.41 -55.82
CA LEU A 680 -25.19 8.25 -54.64
C LEU A 680 -23.76 8.82 -54.64
N PRO A 681 -23.59 10.14 -54.38
CA PRO A 681 -22.29 10.68 -53.99
C PRO A 681 -21.81 10.03 -52.70
N ASP A 682 -20.52 9.77 -52.58
CA ASP A 682 -19.93 9.44 -51.30
C ASP A 682 -19.98 10.68 -50.40
N TYR A 683 -20.90 10.68 -49.43
CA TYR A 683 -21.09 11.77 -48.47
C TYR A 683 -20.14 11.70 -47.26
N ARG A 684 -19.21 10.74 -47.21
CA ARG A 684 -18.24 10.68 -46.13
C ARG A 684 -17.39 11.96 -46.07
N PRO A 685 -17.09 12.48 -44.86
CA PRO A 685 -16.15 13.58 -44.65
C PRO A 685 -14.84 13.37 -45.42
N THR A 686 -14.20 14.45 -45.88
CA THR A 686 -12.93 14.40 -46.63
C THR A 686 -11.83 13.63 -45.90
N GLU A 687 -11.90 13.61 -44.58
CA GLU A 687 -10.97 12.93 -43.67
C GLU A 687 -11.14 11.41 -43.74
N LEU A 688 -12.38 10.91 -43.92
CA LEU A 688 -12.70 9.48 -44.08
C LEU A 688 -12.44 8.97 -45.50
N LYS A 689 -12.48 9.85 -46.51
CA LYS A 689 -12.12 9.53 -47.91
C LYS A 689 -10.62 9.39 -48.14
N ARG A 690 -9.80 9.93 -47.24
CA ARG A 690 -8.35 9.98 -47.36
C ARG A 690 -7.64 8.96 -46.47
N GLN A 691 -8.39 8.17 -45.70
CA GLN A 691 -7.83 7.07 -44.94
C GLN A 691 -7.41 5.93 -45.86
N THR A 692 -6.37 5.21 -45.46
CA THR A 692 -5.91 3.98 -46.13
C THR A 692 -7.02 2.95 -46.11
N ASP A 693 -7.30 2.35 -47.27
CA ASP A 693 -8.37 1.38 -47.40
C ASP A 693 -8.01 0.06 -46.69
N PRO A 694 -9.01 -0.82 -46.42
CA PRO A 694 -8.78 -2.04 -45.65
C PRO A 694 -7.74 -2.99 -46.27
N GLU A 695 -7.58 -3.00 -47.60
CA GLU A 695 -6.56 -3.81 -48.28
C GLU A 695 -5.16 -3.25 -47.99
N GLY A 696 -4.97 -1.93 -48.09
CA GLY A 696 -3.74 -1.25 -47.69
C GLY A 696 -3.38 -1.44 -46.21
N LEU A 697 -4.36 -1.36 -45.30
CA LEU A 697 -4.14 -1.62 -43.88
C LEU A 697 -3.72 -3.06 -43.61
N ALA A 698 -4.35 -4.04 -44.27
CA ALA A 698 -3.99 -5.45 -44.14
C ALA A 698 -2.56 -5.73 -44.63
N LEU A 699 -2.13 -5.08 -45.72
CA LEU A 699 -0.75 -5.17 -46.22
C LEU A 699 0.26 -4.59 -45.23
N LEU A 700 -0.01 -3.41 -44.67
CA LEU A 700 0.84 -2.81 -43.62
C LEU A 700 0.96 -3.72 -42.39
N ASP A 701 -0.14 -4.36 -41.97
CA ASP A 701 -0.16 -5.31 -40.84
C ASP A 701 0.57 -6.63 -41.16
N GLU A 702 0.56 -7.07 -42.41
CA GLU A 702 1.33 -8.24 -42.84
C GLU A 702 2.84 -7.94 -42.92
N ILE A 703 3.21 -6.74 -43.37
CA ILE A 703 4.60 -6.25 -43.33
C ILE A 703 5.12 -6.17 -41.89
N ASP A 704 4.37 -5.57 -40.97
CA ASP A 704 4.78 -5.48 -39.55
C ASP A 704 4.96 -6.87 -38.92
N ARG A 705 4.02 -7.81 -39.16
CA ARG A 705 4.14 -9.18 -38.65
C ARG A 705 5.36 -9.92 -39.22
N HIS A 706 5.68 -9.71 -40.50
CA HIS A 706 6.85 -10.31 -41.13
C HIS A 706 8.15 -9.77 -40.53
N LEU A 707 8.26 -8.44 -40.36
CA LEU A 707 9.41 -7.79 -39.72
C LEU A 707 9.58 -8.26 -38.28
N GLU A 708 8.50 -8.30 -37.49
CA GLU A 708 8.51 -8.77 -36.10
C GLU A 708 8.99 -10.24 -36.00
N SER A 709 8.45 -11.12 -36.84
CA SER A 709 8.83 -12.54 -36.86
C SER A 709 10.33 -12.74 -37.16
N LYS A 710 10.88 -11.99 -38.12
CA LYS A 710 12.30 -12.04 -38.47
C LYS A 710 13.20 -11.45 -37.38
N LEU A 711 12.75 -10.38 -36.73
CA LEU A 711 13.50 -9.75 -35.64
C LEU A 711 13.54 -10.61 -34.37
N ARG A 712 12.45 -11.30 -34.03
CA ARG A 712 12.39 -12.26 -32.91
C ARG A 712 13.39 -13.41 -33.03
N GLN A 713 13.78 -13.77 -34.26
CA GLN A 713 14.74 -14.85 -34.52
C GLN A 713 16.22 -14.39 -34.46
N ARG A 714 16.48 -13.08 -34.35
CA ARG A 714 17.83 -12.49 -34.33
C ARG A 714 18.16 -11.90 -32.96
N LYS A 715 19.45 -11.87 -32.62
CA LYS A 715 19.96 -11.19 -31.41
C LYS A 715 19.65 -9.68 -31.42
N GLN A 716 19.54 -9.09 -32.61
CA GLN A 716 19.18 -7.68 -32.86
C GLN A 716 17.75 -7.34 -32.43
N GLY A 717 16.86 -8.33 -32.30
CA GLY A 717 15.48 -8.12 -31.84
C GLY A 717 15.38 -7.57 -30.42
N VAL A 718 16.42 -7.73 -29.59
CA VAL A 718 16.42 -7.18 -28.22
C VAL A 718 16.32 -5.66 -28.23
N ALA A 719 17.08 -4.96 -29.08
CA ALA A 719 17.04 -3.50 -29.16
C ALA A 719 15.67 -2.98 -29.63
N TRP A 720 15.09 -3.64 -30.64
CA TRP A 720 13.75 -3.33 -31.15
C TRP A 720 12.65 -3.52 -30.10
N VAL A 721 12.69 -4.61 -29.32
CA VAL A 721 11.74 -4.83 -28.21
C VAL A 721 11.92 -3.78 -27.11
N LEU A 722 13.16 -3.41 -26.78
CA LEU A 722 13.41 -2.36 -25.79
C LEU A 722 12.88 -0.99 -26.25
N GLU A 723 12.96 -0.70 -27.54
CA GLU A 723 12.41 0.53 -28.14
C GLU A 723 10.88 0.53 -28.09
N GLN A 724 10.22 -0.56 -28.49
CA GLN A 724 8.76 -0.69 -28.34
C GLN A 724 8.30 -0.53 -26.89
N LEU A 725 9.05 -1.08 -25.94
CA LEU A 725 8.78 -0.92 -24.53
C LEU A 725 8.96 0.55 -24.10
N ALA A 726 10.04 1.22 -24.52
CA ALA A 726 10.29 2.63 -24.21
C ALA A 726 9.19 3.55 -24.78
N ASP A 727 8.78 3.32 -26.03
CA ASP A 727 7.72 4.06 -26.68
C ASP A 727 6.36 3.82 -26.01
N SER A 728 6.03 2.57 -25.66
CA SER A 728 4.81 2.24 -24.94
C SER A 728 4.74 2.92 -23.57
N LEU A 729 5.85 2.93 -22.81
CA LEU A 729 5.94 3.62 -21.52
C LEU A 729 5.83 5.14 -21.65
N ALA A 730 6.33 5.72 -22.76
CA ALA A 730 6.28 7.16 -23.01
C ALA A 730 4.91 7.63 -23.53
N MET A 731 4.27 6.85 -24.41
CA MET A 731 3.04 7.24 -25.11
C MET A 731 1.76 6.87 -24.35
N ASP A 732 1.71 5.71 -23.69
CA ASP A 732 0.54 5.25 -22.93
C ASP A 732 0.83 5.22 -21.43
N ARG A 733 0.89 6.41 -20.83
CA ARG A 733 1.06 6.56 -19.38
C ARG A 733 -0.06 5.88 -18.60
N THR A 734 -1.27 5.78 -19.13
CA THR A 734 -2.40 5.19 -18.39
C THR A 734 -2.24 3.69 -18.25
N ALA A 735 -1.91 3.00 -19.35
CA ALA A 735 -1.59 1.58 -19.30
C ALA A 735 -0.34 1.31 -18.45
N ALA A 736 0.69 2.15 -18.56
CA ALA A 736 1.88 2.02 -17.73
C ALA A 736 1.57 2.12 -16.22
N HIS A 737 0.74 3.09 -15.82
CA HIS A 737 0.27 3.20 -14.43
C HIS A 737 -0.57 1.98 -14.01
N ALA A 738 -1.44 1.46 -14.88
CA ALA A 738 -2.24 0.28 -14.56
C ALA A 738 -1.36 -0.95 -14.31
N VAL A 739 -0.39 -1.20 -15.20
CA VAL A 739 0.57 -2.31 -15.08
C VAL A 739 1.43 -2.15 -13.82
N VAL A 740 2.00 -0.97 -13.56
CA VAL A 740 2.81 -0.76 -12.36
C VAL A 740 1.97 -1.00 -11.09
N ASN A 741 0.72 -0.55 -11.04
CA ASN A 741 -0.15 -0.78 -9.89
C ASN A 741 -0.54 -2.26 -9.72
N GLU A 742 -0.69 -3.01 -10.82
CA GLU A 742 -1.02 -4.43 -10.82
C GLU A 742 0.16 -5.28 -10.29
N TYR A 743 1.38 -4.98 -10.73
CA TYR A 743 2.57 -5.75 -10.36
C TYR A 743 3.27 -5.21 -9.10
N SER A 744 2.91 -4.03 -8.61
CA SER A 744 3.49 -3.48 -7.40
C SER A 744 3.14 -4.34 -6.18
N MET A 745 4.18 -4.85 -5.52
CA MET A 745 4.02 -5.58 -4.26
C MET A 745 3.67 -4.64 -3.10
N VAL A 746 4.19 -3.41 -3.14
CA VAL A 746 4.10 -2.45 -2.05
C VAL A 746 3.01 -1.43 -2.39
N VAL A 747 2.10 -1.20 -1.44
CA VAL A 747 1.08 -0.16 -1.57
C VAL A 747 1.24 0.82 -0.43
N GLY A 748 1.28 2.12 -0.74
CA GLY A 748 1.39 3.19 0.26
C GLY A 748 0.13 4.04 0.37
N ALA A 749 -0.39 4.20 1.59
CA ALA A 749 -1.57 5.00 1.87
C ALA A 749 -1.48 5.66 3.26
N THR A 750 -2.09 6.83 3.45
CA THR A 750 -2.24 7.34 4.82
C THR A 750 -3.18 6.45 5.63
N CYS A 751 -3.10 6.50 6.96
CA CYS A 751 -3.87 5.60 7.85
C CYS A 751 -5.37 5.56 7.49
N GLN A 752 -5.97 6.72 7.21
CA GLN A 752 -7.38 6.82 6.82
C GLN A 752 -7.67 6.46 5.35
N GLN A 753 -6.70 6.65 4.45
CA GLN A 753 -6.86 6.31 3.02
C GLN A 753 -6.66 4.82 2.74
N ALA A 754 -6.01 4.08 3.64
CA ALA A 754 -5.84 2.64 3.55
C ALA A 754 -7.19 1.89 3.43
N ALA A 755 -8.26 2.41 4.04
CA ALA A 755 -9.63 1.88 3.93
C ALA A 755 -10.49 2.67 2.92
N GLY A 756 -9.87 3.30 1.91
CA GLY A 756 -10.54 4.09 0.89
C GLY A 756 -11.02 3.25 -0.30
N ARG A 757 -11.99 3.79 -1.08
CA ARG A 757 -12.49 3.15 -2.30
C ARG A 757 -11.39 2.88 -3.33
N GLN A 758 -10.41 3.77 -3.46
CA GLN A 758 -9.26 3.58 -4.34
C GLN A 758 -8.44 2.35 -3.97
N MET A 759 -8.30 2.05 -2.67
CA MET A 759 -7.61 0.85 -2.20
C MET A 759 -8.39 -0.42 -2.61
N ALA A 760 -9.71 -0.41 -2.41
CA ALA A 760 -10.57 -1.51 -2.81
C ALA A 760 -10.49 -1.75 -4.33
N SER A 761 -10.53 -0.69 -5.14
CA SER A 761 -10.36 -0.79 -6.60
C SER A 761 -9.01 -1.37 -7.01
N LEU A 762 -7.91 -0.97 -6.35
CA LEU A 762 -6.57 -1.50 -6.64
C LEU A 762 -6.50 -3.01 -6.33
N LYS A 763 -7.07 -3.45 -5.20
CA LYS A 763 -7.12 -4.87 -4.82
C LYS A 763 -8.00 -5.72 -5.76
N LEU A 764 -9.11 -5.17 -6.25
CA LEU A 764 -9.95 -5.83 -7.26
C LEU A 764 -9.20 -6.01 -8.58
N VAL A 765 -8.45 -4.99 -9.03
CA VAL A 765 -7.63 -5.07 -10.25
C VAL A 765 -6.52 -6.11 -10.12
N ALA A 766 -5.95 -6.30 -8.93
CA ALA A 766 -4.92 -7.30 -8.66
C ALA A 766 -5.43 -8.77 -8.65
N GLY A 767 -6.67 -9.03 -9.11
CA GLY A 767 -7.23 -10.38 -9.23
C GLY A 767 -7.54 -11.06 -7.89
N LEU A 768 -7.81 -10.28 -6.84
CA LEU A 768 -8.30 -10.75 -5.56
C LEU A 768 -9.81 -10.52 -5.51
N ASP A 769 -10.60 -11.58 -5.71
CA ASP A 769 -12.08 -11.55 -5.73
C ASP A 769 -12.74 -11.21 -4.37
N SER A 770 -11.96 -10.72 -3.39
CA SER A 770 -12.44 -10.39 -2.05
C SER A 770 -12.82 -8.91 -1.93
N THR A 771 -14.04 -8.64 -1.47
CA THR A 771 -14.49 -7.29 -1.07
C THR A 771 -13.71 -6.73 0.14
N ASP A 772 -13.00 -7.58 0.87
CA ASP A 772 -12.24 -7.22 2.07
C ASP A 772 -10.79 -6.87 1.72
N ILE A 773 -10.35 -5.68 2.13
CA ILE A 773 -8.97 -5.20 1.97
C ILE A 773 -8.09 -5.87 3.03
N GLU A 774 -7.08 -6.63 2.59
CA GLU A 774 -6.16 -7.35 3.47
C GLU A 774 -4.74 -7.41 2.92
N PHE A 775 -3.77 -7.46 3.83
CA PHE A 775 -2.32 -7.49 3.53
C PHE A 775 -1.63 -8.50 4.46
N ASP A 776 -0.64 -9.22 3.94
CA ASP A 776 0.16 -10.11 4.77
C ASP A 776 0.94 -9.31 5.81
N THR A 777 1.59 -8.22 5.38
CA THR A 777 2.40 -7.37 6.24
C THR A 777 1.94 -5.92 6.17
N VAL A 778 1.74 -5.30 7.34
CA VAL A 778 1.45 -3.87 7.46
C VAL A 778 2.60 -3.18 8.19
N VAL A 779 3.23 -2.21 7.53
CA VAL A 779 4.28 -1.35 8.10
C VAL A 779 3.69 0.03 8.31
N ILE A 780 3.79 0.59 9.51
CA ILE A 780 3.29 1.92 9.83
C ILE A 780 4.46 2.81 10.28
N ASP A 781 4.85 3.79 9.45
CA ASP A 781 5.89 4.77 9.77
C ASP A 781 5.30 6.00 10.48
N GLU A 782 6.11 6.65 11.31
CA GLU A 782 5.72 7.72 12.22
C GLU A 782 4.52 7.33 13.13
N ALA A 783 4.43 6.04 13.50
CA ALA A 783 3.31 5.49 14.26
C ALA A 783 3.14 6.14 15.64
N ALA A 784 4.22 6.64 16.26
CA ALA A 784 4.16 7.33 17.55
C ALA A 784 3.35 8.65 17.53
N ARG A 785 3.14 9.24 16.35
CA ARG A 785 2.39 10.50 16.15
C ARG A 785 0.93 10.29 15.76
N ALA A 786 0.56 9.09 15.33
CA ALA A 786 -0.81 8.82 14.88
C ALA A 786 -1.76 8.62 16.07
N ASN A 787 -3.00 9.07 15.93
CA ASN A 787 -4.07 8.74 16.89
C ASN A 787 -4.29 7.21 16.89
N PRO A 788 -4.44 6.56 18.05
CA PRO A 788 -4.70 5.12 18.14
C PRO A 788 -5.84 4.62 17.23
N LEU A 789 -6.94 5.38 17.10
CA LEU A 789 -8.04 5.04 16.21
C LEU A 789 -7.64 5.03 14.74
N ASP A 790 -6.75 5.94 14.34
CA ASP A 790 -6.24 5.99 12.98
C ASP A 790 -5.27 4.84 12.73
N LEU A 791 -4.45 4.45 13.72
CA LEU A 791 -3.57 3.28 13.64
C LEU A 791 -4.34 1.96 13.51
N PHE A 792 -5.49 1.84 14.17
CA PHE A 792 -6.32 0.64 14.09
C PHE A 792 -6.79 0.35 12.67
N VAL A 793 -6.97 1.38 11.82
CA VAL A 793 -7.40 1.20 10.43
C VAL A 793 -6.43 0.30 9.63
N PRO A 794 -5.16 0.68 9.40
CA PRO A 794 -4.21 -0.20 8.72
C PRO A 794 -3.86 -1.45 9.55
N MET A 795 -3.78 -1.38 10.88
CA MET A 795 -3.50 -2.56 11.72
C MET A 795 -4.54 -3.66 11.55
N SER A 796 -5.81 -3.29 11.43
CA SER A 796 -6.90 -4.24 11.22
C SER A 796 -6.79 -5.01 9.90
N MET A 797 -6.01 -4.54 8.91
CA MET A 797 -5.86 -5.18 7.59
C MET A 797 -4.74 -6.23 7.56
N ALA A 798 -3.92 -6.33 8.61
CA ALA A 798 -2.81 -7.25 8.68
C ALA A 798 -3.28 -8.69 8.93
N LYS A 799 -2.81 -9.65 8.12
CA LYS A 799 -3.01 -11.08 8.35
C LYS A 799 -1.89 -11.69 9.18
N ARG A 800 -0.64 -11.38 8.83
CA ARG A 800 0.52 -12.13 9.33
C ARG A 800 1.28 -11.36 10.40
N ARG A 801 1.57 -10.07 10.16
CA ARG A 801 2.39 -9.25 11.07
C ARG A 801 2.18 -7.75 10.88
N ILE A 802 2.43 -7.01 11.96
CA ILE A 802 2.39 -5.54 12.02
C ILE A 802 3.78 -5.03 12.44
N ILE A 803 4.32 -4.04 11.73
CA ILE A 803 5.56 -3.36 12.10
C ILE A 803 5.24 -1.89 12.35
N LEU A 804 5.41 -1.44 13.60
CA LEU A 804 5.29 -0.03 13.97
C LEU A 804 6.68 0.60 14.00
N VAL A 805 6.89 1.62 13.19
CA VAL A 805 8.13 2.39 13.14
C VAL A 805 7.85 3.80 13.65
N GLY A 806 8.65 4.28 14.60
CA GLY A 806 8.38 5.57 15.24
C GLY A 806 9.39 5.97 16.29
N ASP A 807 9.07 7.01 17.04
CA ASP A 807 9.85 7.50 18.17
C ASP A 807 8.93 8.21 19.17
N ASP A 808 8.63 7.56 20.30
CA ASP A 808 7.77 8.09 21.38
C ASP A 808 8.42 9.25 22.15
N ARG A 809 9.72 9.54 21.92
CA ARG A 809 10.42 10.72 22.44
C ARG A 809 10.34 11.92 21.50
N GLN A 810 9.76 11.77 20.31
CA GLN A 810 9.44 12.87 19.39
C GLN A 810 7.95 13.26 19.51
N LEU A 811 7.42 14.03 18.56
CA LEU A 811 6.08 14.61 18.66
C LEU A 811 5.01 13.53 18.91
N PRO A 812 4.26 13.62 20.03
CA PRO A 812 3.16 12.72 20.28
C PRO A 812 1.99 13.04 19.35
N HIS A 813 1.02 12.14 19.31
CA HIS A 813 -0.29 12.41 18.75
C HIS A 813 -0.95 13.62 19.44
N MET A 814 -1.60 14.48 18.66
CA MET A 814 -2.35 15.61 19.21
C MET A 814 -3.79 15.17 19.46
N LEU A 815 -4.22 15.20 20.72
CA LEU A 815 -5.62 15.06 21.11
C LEU A 815 -6.29 16.42 21.12
N GLU A 816 -7.57 16.48 20.79
CA GLU A 816 -8.33 17.73 20.88
C GLU A 816 -8.49 18.11 22.37
N PRO A 817 -7.94 19.25 22.84
CA PRO A 817 -7.99 19.64 24.25
C PRO A 817 -9.41 19.76 24.79
N ASP A 818 -10.36 20.15 23.92
CA ASP A 818 -11.77 20.28 24.25
C ASP A 818 -12.40 18.93 24.62
N ILE A 819 -12.05 17.86 23.89
CA ILE A 819 -12.56 16.51 24.15
C ILE A 819 -11.92 15.94 25.44
N GLU A 820 -10.62 16.17 25.63
CA GLU A 820 -9.94 15.77 26.87
C GLU A 820 -10.56 16.45 28.10
N GLY A 821 -10.86 17.75 28.01
CA GLY A 821 -11.53 18.52 29.07
C GLY A 821 -12.92 17.99 29.39
N GLN A 822 -13.74 17.75 28.37
CA GLN A 822 -15.10 17.20 28.55
C GLN A 822 -15.09 15.81 29.21
N LEU A 823 -14.19 14.91 28.79
CA LEU A 823 -14.06 13.57 29.38
C LEU A 823 -13.62 13.61 30.86
N GLN A 824 -12.83 14.61 31.24
CA GLN A 824 -12.41 14.84 32.63
C GLN A 824 -13.53 15.44 33.49
N GLU A 825 -14.24 16.44 32.97
CA GLU A 825 -15.33 17.14 33.65
C GLU A 825 -16.55 16.23 33.89
N GLU A 826 -16.85 15.33 32.95
CA GLU A 826 -17.97 14.39 33.07
C GLU A 826 -17.67 13.20 34.02
N HIS A 827 -16.51 13.16 34.69
CA HIS A 827 -16.07 12.07 35.59
C HIS A 827 -16.16 10.65 35.00
N GLN A 828 -16.08 10.51 33.68
CA GLN A 828 -16.24 9.22 33.00
C GLN A 828 -14.98 8.33 33.07
N LEU A 829 -13.84 8.89 33.49
CA LEU A 829 -12.55 8.20 33.48
C LEU A 829 -11.87 8.26 34.86
N THR A 830 -11.34 7.12 35.28
CA THR A 830 -10.43 6.99 36.43
C THR A 830 -9.04 7.58 36.13
N GLU A 831 -8.25 7.91 37.15
CA GLU A 831 -6.86 8.43 36.96
C GLU A 831 -5.99 7.50 36.10
N ARG A 832 -6.17 6.18 36.22
CA ARG A 832 -5.48 5.18 35.41
C ARG A 832 -5.89 5.26 33.93
N GLN A 833 -7.18 5.44 33.64
CA GLN A 833 -7.69 5.62 32.28
C GLN A 833 -7.22 6.94 31.67
N LEU A 834 -7.17 8.03 32.45
CA LEU A 834 -6.63 9.32 32.00
C LEU A 834 -5.14 9.24 31.66
N THR A 835 -4.37 8.50 32.44
CA THR A 835 -2.94 8.25 32.16
C THR A 835 -2.78 7.42 30.88
N ALA A 836 -3.59 6.37 30.71
CA ALA A 836 -3.60 5.55 29.50
C ALA A 836 -4.04 6.33 28.25
N PHE A 837 -4.95 7.29 28.41
CA PHE A 837 -5.43 8.19 27.36
C PHE A 837 -4.34 9.18 26.92
N ARG A 838 -3.52 9.68 27.86
CA ARG A 838 -2.40 10.59 27.58
C ARG A 838 -1.16 9.90 27.01
N SER A 839 -0.98 8.60 27.30
CA SER A 839 0.12 7.82 26.74
C SER A 839 -0.13 7.47 25.27
N SER A 840 0.90 7.51 24.43
CA SER A 840 0.74 7.04 23.04
C SER A 840 0.54 5.52 22.99
N LEU A 841 -0.29 5.03 22.06
CA LEU A 841 -0.40 3.58 21.80
C LEU A 841 0.97 2.95 21.54
N PHE A 842 1.85 3.67 20.84
CA PHE A 842 3.20 3.21 20.53
C PHE A 842 4.03 2.96 21.81
N GLU A 843 4.03 3.90 22.76
CA GLU A 843 4.70 3.75 24.05
C GLU A 843 4.10 2.61 24.88
N ARG A 844 2.77 2.51 24.94
CA ARG A 844 2.08 1.43 25.66
C ARG A 844 2.44 0.07 25.07
N MET A 845 2.43 -0.07 23.75
CA MET A 845 2.79 -1.32 23.08
C MET A 845 4.27 -1.65 23.25
N ARG A 846 5.15 -0.65 23.24
CA ARG A 846 6.59 -0.83 23.51
C ARG A 846 6.82 -1.52 24.85
N LEU A 847 6.23 -1.00 25.93
CA LEU A 847 6.40 -1.57 27.27
C LEU A 847 5.85 -3.00 27.35
N LYS A 848 4.63 -3.22 26.82
CA LYS A 848 3.99 -4.54 26.81
C LYS A 848 4.78 -5.59 26.03
N LEU A 849 5.26 -5.23 24.84
CA LEU A 849 6.01 -6.16 24.00
C LEU A 849 7.35 -6.49 24.65
N GLN A 850 8.02 -5.55 25.31
CA GLN A 850 9.22 -5.83 26.11
C GLN A 850 8.94 -6.83 27.24
N ASP A 851 7.77 -6.77 27.87
CA ASP A 851 7.37 -7.76 28.87
C ASP A 851 7.10 -9.14 28.25
N LEU A 852 6.53 -9.20 27.04
CA LEU A 852 6.34 -10.45 26.28
C LEU A 852 7.67 -11.05 25.79
N GLU A 853 8.60 -10.22 25.31
CA GLU A 853 9.95 -10.65 24.92
C GLU A 853 10.66 -11.39 26.06
N ARG A 854 10.48 -10.94 27.31
CA ARG A 854 11.07 -11.61 28.49
C ARG A 854 10.45 -12.98 28.77
N GLN A 855 9.24 -13.23 28.29
CA GLN A 855 8.51 -14.48 28.53
C GLN A 855 8.80 -15.52 27.44
N ASP A 856 8.78 -15.13 26.16
CA ASP A 856 8.92 -16.07 25.03
C ASP A 856 10.21 -15.94 24.22
N THR A 857 11.11 -15.02 24.59
CA THR A 857 12.41 -14.75 23.95
C THR A 857 12.37 -14.32 22.48
N ASN A 858 11.18 -14.07 21.91
CA ASN A 858 11.05 -13.59 20.54
C ASN A 858 11.31 -12.07 20.49
N PRO A 859 12.24 -11.57 19.65
CA PRO A 859 12.50 -10.14 19.54
C PRO A 859 11.33 -9.42 18.86
N ARG A 860 10.80 -8.40 19.53
CA ARG A 860 9.69 -7.54 19.14
C ARG A 860 10.02 -6.06 19.21
N VAL A 861 10.93 -5.60 20.06
CA VAL A 861 11.25 -4.18 20.27
C VAL A 861 12.73 -3.94 20.04
N VAL A 862 13.03 -3.17 19.00
CA VAL A 862 14.41 -2.81 18.66
C VAL A 862 14.55 -1.30 18.55
N MET A 863 15.50 -0.73 19.29
CA MET A 863 15.91 0.66 19.16
C MET A 863 17.16 0.75 18.29
N LEU A 864 17.10 1.57 17.24
CA LEU A 864 18.27 1.95 16.45
C LEU A 864 19.14 2.90 17.28
N ASP A 865 20.40 2.56 17.45
CA ASP A 865 21.30 3.24 18.38
C ASP A 865 22.36 4.12 17.69
N THR A 866 22.40 4.19 16.36
CA THR A 866 23.46 4.91 15.63
C THR A 866 22.86 5.94 14.68
N GLN A 867 23.14 7.23 14.91
CA GLN A 867 22.64 8.36 14.12
C GLN A 867 23.68 8.89 13.12
N PHE A 868 23.23 9.32 11.95
CA PHE A 868 24.06 9.83 10.85
C PHE A 868 23.73 11.28 10.44
N ARG A 869 22.88 11.98 11.21
CA ARG A 869 22.38 13.31 10.89
C ARG A 869 23.24 14.42 11.50
N MET A 870 23.47 14.35 12.80
CA MET A 870 24.01 15.42 13.63
C MET A 870 25.51 15.23 13.87
N HIS A 871 26.21 16.34 14.06
CA HIS A 871 27.56 16.35 14.63
C HIS A 871 27.63 15.52 15.93
N PRO A 872 28.71 14.73 16.19
CA PRO A 872 28.79 13.82 17.33
C PRO A 872 28.48 14.41 18.70
N ILE A 873 28.91 15.65 18.95
CA ILE A 873 28.64 16.38 20.20
C ILE A 873 27.15 16.68 20.36
N LEU A 874 26.49 17.16 19.31
CA LEU A 874 25.05 17.46 19.32
C LEU A 874 24.23 16.16 19.45
N GLY A 875 24.64 15.11 18.73
CA GLY A 875 24.03 13.78 18.88
C GLY A 875 24.15 13.24 20.30
N SER A 876 25.32 13.38 20.93
CA SER A 876 25.55 12.99 22.32
C SER A 876 24.72 13.82 23.31
N PHE A 877 24.53 15.10 23.04
CA PHE A 877 23.64 15.96 23.84
C PHE A 877 22.18 15.48 23.75
N VAL A 878 21.67 15.25 22.54
CA VAL A 878 20.31 14.74 22.30
C VAL A 878 20.12 13.37 22.96
N SER A 879 21.08 12.44 22.79
CA SER A 879 21.10 11.13 23.44
C SER A 879 20.90 11.25 24.95
N LYS A 880 21.76 12.04 25.62
CA LYS A 880 21.74 12.21 27.07
C LYS A 880 20.44 12.83 27.57
N GLN A 881 19.95 13.88 26.90
CA GLN A 881 18.81 14.64 27.41
C GLN A 881 17.46 13.97 27.16
N PHE A 882 17.28 13.29 26.03
CA PHE A 882 15.95 12.81 25.61
C PHE A 882 15.80 11.29 25.62
N TYR A 883 16.89 10.53 25.53
CA TYR A 883 16.85 9.06 25.45
C TYR A 883 17.37 8.41 26.74
N GLU A 884 18.62 8.67 27.13
CA GLU A 884 19.26 8.03 28.30
C GLU A 884 18.55 8.40 29.61
N LYS A 885 18.22 9.69 29.82
CA LYS A 885 17.39 10.13 30.96
C LYS A 885 16.00 9.48 31.00
N GLY A 886 15.51 9.05 29.83
CA GLY A 886 14.26 8.34 29.67
C GLY A 886 14.37 6.83 29.88
N GLY A 887 15.51 6.32 30.32
CA GLY A 887 15.76 4.88 30.48
C GLY A 887 15.95 4.13 29.16
N MET A 888 16.16 4.83 28.05
CA MET A 888 16.48 4.22 26.75
C MET A 888 18.00 4.08 26.57
N GLY A 889 18.40 3.27 25.58
CA GLY A 889 19.81 3.08 25.22
C GLY A 889 20.47 4.36 24.71
N LYS A 890 21.80 4.42 24.81
CA LYS A 890 22.61 5.51 24.27
C LYS A 890 22.55 5.54 22.74
N VAL A 891 22.46 6.74 22.17
CA VAL A 891 22.56 6.99 20.73
C VAL A 891 23.98 7.43 20.37
N HIS A 892 24.65 6.61 19.57
CA HIS A 892 26.00 6.79 19.03
C HIS A 892 25.95 7.57 17.71
N SER A 893 27.10 8.12 17.30
CA SER A 893 27.24 8.83 16.03
C SER A 893 28.00 7.96 15.03
N GLY A 894 27.41 7.76 13.84
CA GLY A 894 28.00 6.98 12.75
C GLY A 894 28.82 7.81 11.76
N ARG A 895 28.91 9.13 11.97
CA ARG A 895 29.73 10.07 11.19
C ARG A 895 30.79 10.73 12.06
N THR A 896 31.85 11.16 11.41
CA THR A 896 33.00 11.81 12.05
C THR A 896 32.76 13.31 12.25
N VAL A 897 33.65 14.00 12.95
CA VAL A 897 33.52 15.45 13.22
C VAL A 897 33.74 16.25 11.94
N GLU A 898 34.64 15.76 11.10
CA GLU A 898 35.09 16.36 9.84
C GLU A 898 33.96 16.44 8.81
N ASP A 899 33.02 15.49 8.84
CA ASP A 899 31.83 15.45 7.97
C ASP A 899 30.89 16.67 8.14
N PHE A 900 31.07 17.44 9.22
CA PHE A 900 30.20 18.55 9.61
C PHE A 900 30.93 19.90 9.68
N ALA A 901 32.20 19.96 9.28
CA ALA A 901 32.95 21.20 9.29
C ALA A 901 32.34 22.22 8.31
N PHE A 902 32.28 23.48 8.73
CA PHE A 902 31.93 24.58 7.83
C PHE A 902 33.04 24.81 6.80
N SER A 903 32.68 25.19 5.57
CA SER A 903 33.67 25.50 4.54
C SER A 903 34.52 26.72 4.91
N GLU A 904 35.80 26.72 4.53
CA GLU A 904 36.67 27.89 4.74
C GLU A 904 36.15 29.13 4.01
N SER A 905 35.46 28.97 2.87
CA SER A 905 34.79 30.08 2.17
C SER A 905 33.73 30.76 3.04
N LEU A 906 32.90 29.98 3.73
CA LEU A 906 31.87 30.49 4.64
C LEU A 906 32.51 31.18 5.84
N LEU A 907 33.52 30.56 6.44
CA LEU A 907 34.22 31.13 7.60
C LEU A 907 34.89 32.47 7.25
N ASN A 908 35.51 32.58 6.08
CA ASN A 908 36.10 33.83 5.61
C ASN A 908 35.05 34.91 5.36
N ALA A 909 33.90 34.55 4.77
CA ALA A 909 32.80 35.48 4.53
C ALA A 909 32.14 36.00 5.83
N LEU A 910 32.13 35.20 6.89
CA LEU A 910 31.64 35.62 8.22
C LEU A 910 32.57 36.64 8.92
N GLY A 911 33.82 36.80 8.47
CA GLY A 911 34.76 37.80 8.95
C GLY A 911 34.96 37.75 10.47
N LYS A 912 34.62 38.84 11.19
CA LYS A 912 34.79 38.94 12.65
C LYS A 912 33.97 37.91 13.44
N LEU A 913 32.94 37.32 12.84
CA LEU A 913 32.11 36.31 13.48
C LEU A 913 32.65 34.89 13.31
N ALA A 914 33.62 34.66 12.41
CA ALA A 914 34.19 33.35 12.14
C ALA A 914 34.60 32.54 13.41
N PRO A 915 35.19 33.15 14.47
CA PRO A 915 35.54 32.41 15.70
C PRO A 915 34.34 31.79 16.43
N HIS A 916 33.13 32.30 16.18
CA HIS A 916 31.91 31.77 16.79
C HIS A 916 31.31 30.58 16.03
N TYR A 917 31.85 30.24 14.85
CA TYR A 917 31.41 29.12 13.99
C TYR A 917 32.53 28.10 13.76
N ARG A 918 33.79 28.54 13.69
CA ARG A 918 34.95 27.68 13.56
C ARG A 918 35.07 26.77 14.78
N ASP A 919 35.06 25.46 14.57
CA ASP A 919 35.11 24.43 15.62
C ASP A 919 34.03 24.61 16.71
N ARG A 920 32.90 25.21 16.34
CA ARG A 920 31.73 25.43 17.20
C ARG A 920 30.50 24.76 16.61
N VAL A 921 29.76 24.07 17.45
CA VAL A 921 28.57 23.29 17.04
C VAL A 921 27.29 23.78 17.71
N CYS A 922 27.41 24.64 18.72
CA CYS A 922 26.27 25.22 19.41
C CYS A 922 26.52 26.68 19.75
N GLN A 923 25.46 27.48 19.73
CA GLN A 923 25.54 28.88 20.09
C GLN A 923 24.28 29.36 20.79
N TRP A 924 24.47 30.31 21.71
CA TRP A 924 23.40 31.14 22.26
C TRP A 924 23.59 32.58 21.81
N ILE A 925 22.57 33.19 21.21
CA ILE A 925 22.51 34.62 20.93
C ILE A 925 21.59 35.24 21.97
N ASP A 926 22.17 35.98 22.91
CA ASP A 926 21.43 36.57 24.02
C ASP A 926 20.62 37.79 23.56
N VAL A 927 19.32 37.73 23.82
CA VAL A 927 18.39 38.84 23.66
C VAL A 927 17.79 39.11 25.03
N PRO A 928 18.42 39.95 25.88
CA PRO A 928 17.99 40.17 27.25
C PRO A 928 16.64 40.90 27.30
N VAL A 929 15.90 40.74 28.40
CA VAL A 929 14.56 41.36 28.58
C VAL A 929 14.58 42.88 28.39
N ALA A 930 15.72 43.54 28.64
CA ALA A 930 15.92 44.98 28.44
C ALA A 930 15.72 45.44 26.98
N GLN A 931 15.90 44.53 26.00
CA GLN A 931 15.66 44.82 24.58
C GLN A 931 14.20 44.60 24.15
N GLY A 932 13.31 44.30 25.08
CA GLY A 932 11.89 44.07 24.82
C GLY A 932 11.41 42.76 25.42
N LYS A 933 10.30 42.85 26.16
CA LYS A 933 9.61 41.71 26.77
C LYS A 933 8.70 41.03 25.76
N ASP A 934 8.44 39.74 25.95
CA ASP A 934 7.45 39.03 25.16
C ASP A 934 6.02 39.50 25.44
N GLN A 935 5.21 39.53 24.38
CA GLN A 935 3.85 40.06 24.38
C GLN A 935 2.87 39.01 23.90
N ARG A 936 1.65 39.01 24.45
CA ARG A 936 0.54 38.17 23.99
C ARG A 936 -0.28 38.97 22.98
N LEU A 937 -0.67 38.36 21.86
CA LEU A 937 -1.54 39.00 20.87
C LEU A 937 -2.93 39.31 21.46
N GLN A 938 -3.56 40.39 20.99
CA GLN A 938 -4.93 40.76 21.38
C GLN A 938 -5.96 39.72 20.92
N SER A 939 -5.70 39.06 19.79
CA SER A 939 -6.46 37.94 19.24
C SER A 939 -5.72 36.61 19.47
N GLY A 940 -5.86 36.01 20.67
CA GLY A 940 -5.47 34.61 20.92
C GLY A 940 -4.57 34.35 22.13
N THR A 941 -3.95 33.16 22.16
CA THR A 941 -3.06 32.68 23.23
C THR A 941 -1.58 32.69 22.85
N SER A 942 -1.26 32.99 21.59
CA SER A 942 0.11 33.00 21.06
C SER A 942 0.91 34.22 21.53
N ARG A 943 2.25 34.11 21.49
CA ARG A 943 3.18 35.13 21.97
C ARG A 943 4.18 35.53 20.87
N ILE A 944 4.62 36.78 20.94
CA ILE A 944 5.61 37.37 20.05
C ILE A 944 6.68 38.12 20.83
N ARG A 945 7.85 38.25 20.22
CA ARG A 945 8.95 39.09 20.70
C ARG A 945 9.70 39.69 19.51
N ASP A 946 9.46 40.98 19.28
CA ASP A 946 9.95 41.71 18.10
C ASP A 946 11.48 41.77 18.03
N SER A 947 12.15 42.10 19.13
CA SER A 947 13.63 42.15 19.18
C SER A 947 14.29 40.81 18.87
N GLU A 948 13.69 39.71 19.33
CA GLU A 948 14.17 38.36 19.01
C GLU A 948 13.94 38.01 17.53
N ALA A 949 12.77 38.36 16.98
CA ALA A 949 12.46 38.13 15.57
C ALA A 949 13.40 38.91 14.63
N GLN A 950 13.66 40.18 14.97
CA GLN A 950 14.61 41.02 14.25
C GLN A 950 16.01 40.41 14.27
N ARG A 951 16.46 39.96 15.45
CA ARG A 951 17.80 39.37 15.60
C ARG A 951 17.97 38.09 14.79
N ILE A 952 16.94 37.24 14.77
CA ILE A 952 16.91 36.02 13.95
C ILE A 952 16.98 36.37 12.46
N ALA A 953 16.19 37.33 12.00
CA ALA A 953 16.17 37.74 10.60
C ALA A 953 17.56 38.21 10.13
N GLU A 954 18.23 39.05 10.93
CA GLU A 954 19.58 39.50 10.62
C GLU A 954 20.61 38.36 10.57
N GLU A 955 20.50 37.37 11.47
CA GLU A 955 21.42 36.23 11.50
C GLU A 955 21.20 35.31 10.29
N VAL A 956 19.95 35.07 9.91
CA VAL A 956 19.61 34.30 8.70
C VAL A 956 20.16 34.98 7.45
N VAL A 957 19.96 36.29 7.30
CA VAL A 957 20.49 37.07 6.16
C VAL A 957 22.02 36.92 6.08
N ARG A 958 22.71 37.08 7.22
CA ARG A 958 24.17 36.96 7.29
C ARG A 958 24.66 35.56 6.89
N LEU A 959 24.02 34.51 7.41
CA LEU A 959 24.39 33.13 7.10
C LEU A 959 24.10 32.76 5.64
N MET A 960 22.98 33.23 5.08
CA MET A 960 22.64 33.00 3.67
C MET A 960 23.63 33.69 2.73
N GLN A 961 24.04 34.93 3.05
CA GLN A 961 25.05 35.67 2.29
C GLN A 961 26.43 35.00 2.38
N ALA A 962 26.83 34.56 3.57
CA ALA A 962 28.15 33.95 3.77
C ALA A 962 28.24 32.50 3.24
N GLY A 963 27.17 31.72 3.36
CA GLY A 963 27.13 30.31 2.98
C GLY A 963 26.87 30.04 1.50
N GLY A 964 26.47 31.06 0.73
CA GLY A 964 26.11 30.90 -0.69
C GLY A 964 25.09 29.79 -0.89
N ASP A 965 25.17 29.09 -2.03
CA ASP A 965 24.28 27.98 -2.38
C ASP A 965 24.65 26.64 -1.71
N GLY A 966 25.57 26.64 -0.73
CA GLY A 966 26.03 25.43 -0.05
C GLY A 966 25.38 25.14 1.30
N LEU A 967 24.70 26.13 1.90
CA LEU A 967 24.21 26.07 3.28
C LEU A 967 22.68 26.09 3.35
N SER A 968 22.08 25.16 4.10
CA SER A 968 20.66 25.19 4.43
C SER A 968 20.38 25.65 5.88
N ILE A 969 19.32 26.43 6.05
CA ILE A 969 18.95 27.09 7.30
C ILE A 969 17.48 26.82 7.65
N GLY A 970 17.26 26.34 8.87
CA GLY A 970 15.94 26.17 9.47
C GLY A 970 15.72 27.13 10.63
N VAL A 971 14.60 27.82 10.68
CA VAL A 971 14.19 28.65 11.82
C VAL A 971 12.95 28.05 12.49
N ILE A 972 13.12 27.63 13.75
CA ILE A 972 12.10 26.97 14.55
C ILE A 972 11.64 27.90 15.67
N THR A 973 10.33 27.98 15.88
CA THR A 973 9.73 28.62 17.06
C THR A 973 8.56 27.79 17.60
N PHE A 974 8.26 27.93 18.89
CA PHE A 974 7.12 27.27 19.53
C PHE A 974 5.80 28.05 19.36
N TYR A 975 5.86 29.28 18.84
CA TYR A 975 4.71 30.18 18.76
C TYR A 975 4.41 30.58 17.31
N ALA A 976 3.21 30.26 16.83
CA ALA A 976 2.80 30.56 15.45
C ALA A 976 2.88 32.06 15.11
N ALA A 977 2.54 32.93 16.07
CA ALA A 977 2.62 34.37 15.86
C ALA A 977 4.07 34.87 15.73
N GLN A 978 5.00 34.24 16.47
CA GLN A 978 6.43 34.55 16.32
C GLN A 978 6.95 34.09 14.96
N ARG A 979 6.49 32.94 14.44
CA ARG A 979 6.83 32.47 13.10
C ARG A 979 6.45 33.52 12.06
N ASP A 980 5.20 33.98 12.13
CA ASP A 980 4.66 34.96 11.17
C ASP A 980 5.44 36.28 11.25
N LEU A 981 5.76 36.74 12.47
CA LEU A 981 6.60 37.92 12.67
C LEU A 981 8.02 37.74 12.12
N ILE A 982 8.67 36.59 12.32
CA ILE A 982 9.99 36.31 11.75
C ILE A 982 9.94 36.34 10.22
N MET A 983 8.91 35.73 9.62
CA MET A 983 8.73 35.75 8.16
C MET A 983 8.51 37.18 7.64
N GLU A 984 7.73 37.99 8.34
CA GLU A 984 7.53 39.41 8.03
C GLU A 984 8.85 40.20 8.08
N LYS A 985 9.66 40.00 9.13
CA LYS A 985 10.99 40.63 9.20
C LYS A 985 11.91 40.18 8.07
N LEU A 986 11.91 38.89 7.74
CA LEU A 986 12.70 38.36 6.62
C LEU A 986 12.27 38.92 5.26
N ALA A 987 10.97 39.20 5.07
CA ALA A 987 10.45 39.83 3.85
C ALA A 987 11.00 41.25 3.62
N GLN A 988 11.43 41.94 4.68
CA GLN A 988 12.03 43.27 4.59
C GLN A 988 13.49 43.24 4.08
N HIS A 989 14.10 42.06 3.99
CA HIS A 989 15.49 41.89 3.57
C HIS A 989 15.62 41.33 2.15
N ARG A 990 16.67 41.78 1.45
CA ARG A 990 17.04 41.32 0.10
C ARG A 990 18.49 40.83 0.09
N ILE A 991 18.75 39.75 -0.65
CA ILE A 991 20.10 39.26 -0.96
C ILE A 991 20.27 39.37 -2.47
N ASP A 992 21.33 40.07 -2.90
CA ASP A 992 21.63 40.34 -4.32
C ASP A 992 20.43 40.92 -5.11
N GLY A 993 19.66 41.79 -4.46
CA GLY A 993 18.48 42.44 -5.03
C GLY A 993 17.19 41.62 -5.00
N VAL A 994 17.26 40.32 -4.66
CA VAL A 994 16.11 39.40 -4.58
C VAL A 994 15.55 39.36 -3.15
N PRO A 995 14.22 39.50 -2.95
CA PRO A 995 13.62 39.38 -1.62
C PRO A 995 13.74 37.95 -1.08
N LEU A 996 13.98 37.82 0.23
CA LEU A 996 14.08 36.50 0.87
C LEU A 996 12.73 35.78 0.98
N MET A 997 11.65 36.55 1.20
CA MET A 997 10.28 36.06 1.31
C MET A 997 9.38 36.77 0.30
N GLU A 998 8.36 36.07 -0.19
CA GLU A 998 7.29 36.59 -1.03
C GLU A 998 5.92 36.37 -0.37
N GLN A 999 4.97 37.26 -0.63
CA GLN A 999 3.62 37.12 -0.11
C GLN A 999 2.74 36.43 -1.15
N ARG A 1000 2.18 35.27 -0.81
CA ARG A 1000 1.23 34.52 -1.64
C ARG A 1000 0.00 34.19 -0.82
N ASN A 1001 -1.20 34.48 -1.34
CA ASN A 1001 -2.49 34.21 -0.67
C ASN A 1001 -2.60 34.75 0.76
N GLY A 1002 -1.94 35.87 1.06
CA GLY A 1002 -1.95 36.49 2.40
C GLY A 1002 -0.95 35.90 3.40
N THR A 1003 -0.14 34.90 3.02
CA THR A 1003 0.93 34.31 3.82
C THR A 1003 2.31 34.56 3.20
N TYR A 1004 3.35 34.63 4.03
CA TYR A 1004 4.73 34.74 3.56
C TYR A 1004 5.34 33.35 3.33
N GLU A 1005 6.03 33.18 2.21
CA GLU A 1005 6.82 31.98 1.88
C GLU A 1005 8.22 32.36 1.40
N PRO A 1006 9.24 31.50 1.56
CA PRO A 1006 10.55 31.72 0.98
C PRO A 1006 10.46 31.88 -0.55
N HIS A 1007 11.10 32.92 -1.08
CA HIS A 1007 11.17 33.14 -2.51
C HIS A 1007 11.84 31.95 -3.21
N GLU A 1008 11.37 31.56 -4.40
CA GLU A 1008 11.84 30.35 -5.13
C GLU A 1008 13.37 30.22 -5.22
N HIS A 1009 14.10 31.33 -5.39
CA HIS A 1009 15.57 31.35 -5.42
C HIS A 1009 16.25 30.88 -4.12
N PHE A 1010 15.59 31.05 -2.98
CA PHE A 1010 16.11 30.70 -1.65
C PHE A 1010 15.38 29.51 -1.03
N LYS A 1011 14.38 28.96 -1.72
CA LYS A 1011 13.56 27.85 -1.24
C LYS A 1011 14.28 26.51 -1.35
N TRP A 1012 15.02 26.31 -2.45
CA TRP A 1012 15.65 25.02 -2.77
C TRP A 1012 17.17 25.13 -2.91
N ILE A 1013 17.87 24.06 -2.56
CA ILE A 1013 19.33 23.88 -2.75
C ILE A 1013 19.57 22.55 -3.48
N ARG A 1014 20.51 22.54 -4.43
CA ARG A 1014 20.92 21.32 -5.14
C ARG A 1014 22.18 20.78 -4.46
N LYS A 1015 22.08 19.63 -3.80
CA LYS A 1015 23.25 18.92 -3.25
C LYS A 1015 23.58 17.71 -4.11
N VAL A 1016 24.84 17.63 -4.54
CA VAL A 1016 25.40 16.45 -5.20
C VAL A 1016 25.75 15.44 -4.10
N ARG A 1017 25.16 14.25 -4.18
CA ARG A 1017 25.43 13.13 -3.27
C ARG A 1017 26.74 12.45 -3.67
N GLY A 1018 27.32 11.68 -2.73
CA GLY A 1018 28.59 10.97 -2.95
C GLY A 1018 28.54 9.89 -4.05
N ASP A 1019 27.35 9.51 -4.51
CA ASP A 1019 27.11 8.62 -5.66
C ASP A 1019 26.94 9.36 -7.00
N GLY A 1020 27.10 10.69 -7.00
CA GLY A 1020 26.93 11.55 -8.17
C GLY A 1020 25.48 11.98 -8.45
N SER A 1021 24.50 11.48 -7.71
CA SER A 1021 23.10 11.91 -7.87
C SER A 1021 22.85 13.30 -7.28
N VAL A 1022 21.94 14.09 -7.88
CA VAL A 1022 21.60 15.44 -7.40
C VAL A 1022 20.28 15.37 -6.64
N SER A 1023 20.28 15.75 -5.36
CA SER A 1023 19.05 15.90 -4.57
C SER A 1023 18.73 17.38 -4.35
N LEU A 1024 17.47 17.74 -4.60
CA LEU A 1024 16.88 19.00 -4.18
C LEU A 1024 16.50 18.91 -2.70
N GLU A 1025 17.06 19.78 -1.86
CA GLU A 1025 16.70 19.91 -0.45
C GLU A 1025 16.12 21.32 -0.20
N GLU A 1026 15.37 21.50 0.89
CA GLU A 1026 14.93 22.84 1.30
C GLU A 1026 16.13 23.65 1.82
N ARG A 1027 16.30 24.86 1.29
CA ARG A 1027 17.40 25.75 1.66
C ARG A 1027 17.03 26.67 2.83
N LEU A 1028 15.86 27.28 2.80
CA LEU A 1028 15.37 28.13 3.89
C LEU A 1028 13.96 27.73 4.29
N ARG A 1029 13.74 27.51 5.59
CA ARG A 1029 12.41 27.28 6.16
C ARG A 1029 12.24 28.03 7.47
N VAL A 1030 11.07 28.64 7.66
CA VAL A 1030 10.63 29.22 8.93
C VAL A 1030 9.32 28.54 9.31
N GLY A 1031 9.17 28.12 10.56
CA GLY A 1031 8.00 27.31 10.94
C GLY A 1031 7.91 26.99 12.42
N SER A 1032 6.76 26.42 12.80
CA SER A 1032 6.61 25.83 14.13
C SER A 1032 7.36 24.50 14.22
N VAL A 1033 7.63 24.02 15.44
CA VAL A 1033 8.28 22.72 15.69
C VAL A 1033 7.64 21.57 14.88
N ASP A 1034 6.31 21.52 14.80
CA ASP A 1034 5.56 20.48 14.07
C ASP A 1034 5.85 20.48 12.57
N ALA A 1035 6.09 21.67 11.98
CA ALA A 1035 6.37 21.84 10.57
C ALA A 1035 7.81 21.42 10.18
N PHE A 1036 8.65 21.07 11.15
CA PHE A 1036 10.03 20.60 10.98
C PHE A 1036 10.20 19.11 11.21
N GLN A 1037 9.14 18.36 11.53
CA GLN A 1037 9.25 16.90 11.62
C GLN A 1037 9.68 16.31 10.26
N GLY A 1038 10.51 15.27 10.29
CA GLY A 1038 11.12 14.68 9.10
C GLY A 1038 12.22 15.52 8.44
N LYS A 1039 12.30 16.83 8.72
CA LYS A 1039 13.22 17.76 8.05
C LYS A 1039 14.57 17.87 8.74
N GLU A 1040 15.57 18.31 7.99
CA GLU A 1040 16.94 18.55 8.45
C GLU A 1040 17.59 19.71 7.70
N PHE A 1041 18.41 20.49 8.41
CA PHE A 1041 19.10 21.68 7.90
C PHE A 1041 20.54 21.69 8.40
N ASP A 1042 21.45 22.34 7.68
CA ASP A 1042 22.84 22.44 8.12
C ASP A 1042 22.94 23.26 9.42
N VAL A 1043 22.24 24.40 9.47
CA VAL A 1043 22.11 25.26 10.65
C VAL A 1043 20.64 25.41 11.05
N VAL A 1044 20.36 25.30 12.34
CA VAL A 1044 19.02 25.56 12.88
C VAL A 1044 19.07 26.69 13.91
N LEU A 1045 18.18 27.67 13.76
CA LEU A 1045 17.93 28.73 14.73
C LEU A 1045 16.66 28.41 15.51
N LEU A 1046 16.74 28.39 16.84
CA LEU A 1046 15.63 28.15 17.75
C LEU A 1046 15.27 29.43 18.51
N SER A 1047 14.06 29.95 18.25
CA SER A 1047 13.49 31.10 18.95
C SER A 1047 12.81 30.66 20.26
N CYS A 1048 13.29 31.18 21.40
CA CYS A 1048 12.73 30.88 22.71
C CYS A 1048 11.46 31.69 23.01
N VAL A 1049 11.39 32.94 22.53
CA VAL A 1049 10.35 33.96 22.74
C VAL A 1049 10.18 34.40 24.19
N ARG A 1050 10.08 33.47 25.13
CA ARG A 1050 9.79 33.72 26.54
C ARG A 1050 10.91 34.50 27.20
N THR A 1051 10.53 35.39 28.12
CA THR A 1051 11.46 36.15 28.94
C THR A 1051 11.40 35.70 30.40
N TYR A 1052 12.53 35.78 31.10
CA TYR A 1052 12.59 35.43 32.51
C TYR A 1052 11.99 36.56 33.35
N GLU A 1053 11.02 36.22 34.20
CA GLU A 1053 10.44 37.13 35.19
C GLU A 1053 10.74 36.61 36.59
N GLN A 1054 11.43 37.43 37.40
CA GLN A 1054 11.67 37.11 38.80
C GLN A 1054 10.38 37.32 39.60
N VAL A 1055 9.66 36.24 39.89
CA VAL A 1055 8.39 36.30 40.63
C VAL A 1055 8.68 36.36 42.14
N LYS A 1056 8.19 37.40 42.83
CA LYS A 1056 8.21 37.45 44.31
C LYS A 1056 7.26 36.38 44.87
N PRO A 1057 7.66 35.56 45.85
CA PRO A 1057 6.81 34.50 46.39
C PRO A 1057 5.52 35.11 46.97
N ARG A 1058 4.36 34.70 46.46
CA ARG A 1058 3.06 34.99 47.09
C ARG A 1058 2.90 34.11 48.33
N GLN A 1059 2.28 34.66 49.38
CA GLN A 1059 1.93 33.90 50.60
C GLN A 1059 1.16 32.63 50.20
N ALA A 1060 1.70 31.48 50.63
CA ALA A 1060 1.24 30.16 50.22
C ALA A 1060 -0.19 29.88 50.70
N SER A 1061 -1.08 29.58 49.76
CA SER A 1061 -2.39 29.00 50.05
C SER A 1061 -2.32 27.48 49.87
N GLY A 1062 -2.13 26.74 50.97
CA GLY A 1062 -2.60 25.36 51.19
C GLY A 1062 -2.12 24.19 50.32
N ASN A 1063 -1.67 24.36 49.08
CA ASN A 1063 -1.30 23.24 48.20
C ASN A 1063 -0.05 23.58 47.34
N THR A 1064 1.13 23.30 47.87
CA THR A 1064 2.42 23.82 47.38
C THR A 1064 2.85 23.33 46.00
N ASP A 1065 2.52 22.08 45.64
CA ASP A 1065 3.03 21.46 44.39
C ASP A 1065 2.27 21.94 43.16
N THR A 1066 0.95 22.09 43.25
CA THR A 1066 0.11 22.59 42.15
C THR A 1066 0.36 24.07 41.85
N ASP A 1067 0.65 24.88 42.87
CA ASP A 1067 1.01 26.28 42.71
C ASP A 1067 2.39 26.45 42.06
N ARG A 1068 3.35 25.60 42.42
CA ARG A 1068 4.68 25.56 41.77
C ARG A 1068 4.56 25.19 40.30
N GLU A 1069 3.76 24.19 39.95
CA GLU A 1069 3.58 23.78 38.56
C GLU A 1069 2.91 24.85 37.69
N LYS A 1070 1.91 25.56 38.24
CA LYS A 1070 1.28 26.72 37.58
C LYS A 1070 2.29 27.87 37.37
N GLN A 1071 3.16 28.12 38.34
CA GLN A 1071 4.22 29.13 38.22
C GLN A 1071 5.18 28.78 37.08
N LEU A 1072 5.67 27.53 37.04
CA LEU A 1072 6.59 27.06 35.99
C LEU A 1072 5.92 27.10 34.60
N ASN A 1073 4.64 26.73 34.50
CA ASN A 1073 3.86 26.86 33.26
C ASN A 1073 3.73 28.32 32.80
N ARG A 1074 3.50 29.25 33.74
CA ARG A 1074 3.43 30.68 33.43
C ARG A 1074 4.77 31.26 32.98
N GLN A 1075 5.90 30.71 33.43
CA GLN A 1075 7.21 31.18 33.04
C GLN A 1075 7.65 30.61 31.68
N PHE A 1076 7.64 29.28 31.53
CA PHE A 1076 8.23 28.59 30.39
C PHE A 1076 7.24 28.18 29.30
N GLY A 1077 5.95 28.02 29.63
CA GLY A 1077 4.90 27.63 28.67
C GLY A 1077 5.25 26.37 27.88
N PHE A 1078 5.09 26.42 26.56
CA PHE A 1078 5.31 25.29 25.65
C PHE A 1078 6.76 24.78 25.57
N LEU A 1079 7.74 25.54 26.07
CA LEU A 1079 9.13 25.09 26.14
C LEU A 1079 9.30 23.88 27.08
N ARG A 1080 8.37 23.68 28.02
CA ARG A 1080 8.36 22.54 28.94
C ARG A 1080 8.02 21.20 28.28
N LEU A 1081 7.56 21.19 27.02
CA LEU A 1081 7.15 19.98 26.33
C LEU A 1081 8.39 19.23 25.80
N PRO A 1082 8.84 18.12 26.45
CA PRO A 1082 10.12 17.50 26.15
C PRO A 1082 10.20 16.95 24.73
N ASN A 1083 9.10 16.41 24.21
CA ASN A 1083 9.01 15.83 22.88
C ASN A 1083 9.17 16.89 21.76
N ARG A 1084 8.55 18.06 21.94
CA ARG A 1084 8.71 19.21 21.02
C ARG A 1084 10.12 19.78 21.12
N MET A 1085 10.68 19.83 22.33
CA MET A 1085 12.07 20.27 22.54
C MET A 1085 13.08 19.32 21.88
N ASN A 1086 12.89 18.01 21.98
CA ASN A 1086 13.71 17.01 21.29
C ASN A 1086 13.69 17.28 19.78
N VAL A 1087 12.49 17.39 19.19
CA VAL A 1087 12.34 17.71 17.78
C VAL A 1087 13.00 19.02 17.39
N ALA A 1088 12.87 20.10 18.19
CA ALA A 1088 13.50 21.37 17.90
C ALA A 1088 15.03 21.32 17.95
N MET A 1089 15.60 20.52 18.86
CA MET A 1089 17.04 20.40 19.10
C MET A 1089 17.70 19.27 18.29
N SER A 1090 17.00 18.65 17.33
CA SER A 1090 17.49 17.48 16.57
C SER A 1090 17.34 17.62 15.03
N ARG A 1091 17.24 18.85 14.52
CA ARG A 1091 17.05 19.13 13.07
C ARG A 1091 18.30 19.63 12.38
N GLN A 1092 19.26 20.12 13.14
CA GLN A 1092 20.55 20.58 12.65
C GLN A 1092 21.46 19.42 12.28
N ARG A 1093 22.28 19.60 11.24
CA ARG A 1093 23.39 18.70 10.90
C ARG A 1093 24.69 19.21 11.53
N GLN A 1094 25.02 20.48 11.30
CA GLN A 1094 26.28 21.10 11.70
C GLN A 1094 26.14 21.90 13.01
N MET A 1095 25.15 22.79 13.10
CA MET A 1095 25.08 23.75 14.22
C MET A 1095 23.66 24.09 14.69
N LEU A 1096 23.47 24.15 16.02
CA LEU A 1096 22.24 24.65 16.65
C LEU A 1096 22.49 26.01 17.30
N ILE A 1097 21.64 26.99 17.00
CA ILE A 1097 21.72 28.35 17.53
C ILE A 1097 20.42 28.66 18.28
N CYS A 1098 20.47 28.82 19.60
CA CYS A 1098 19.31 29.34 20.34
C CYS A 1098 19.37 30.86 20.41
N VAL A 1099 18.24 31.52 20.15
CA VAL A 1099 18.09 32.97 20.26
C VAL A 1099 17.00 33.25 21.29
N GLY A 1100 17.33 34.05 22.29
CA GLY A 1100 16.39 34.37 23.37
C GLY A 1100 17.08 34.91 24.61
N ASP A 1101 16.28 35.12 25.66
CA ASP A 1101 16.77 35.62 26.95
C ASP A 1101 17.59 34.55 27.68
N ALA A 1102 18.90 34.77 27.82
CA ALA A 1102 19.81 33.84 28.49
C ALA A 1102 19.40 33.56 29.94
N ALA A 1103 18.79 34.53 30.63
CA ALA A 1103 18.32 34.36 32.00
C ALA A 1103 17.24 33.26 32.11
N LEU A 1104 16.49 33.02 31.03
CA LEU A 1104 15.50 31.95 30.97
C LEU A 1104 16.15 30.57 31.07
N ALA A 1105 17.33 30.37 30.48
CA ALA A 1105 18.02 29.08 30.48
C ALA A 1105 19.02 28.92 31.64
N SER A 1106 19.57 30.03 32.17
CA SER A 1106 20.57 30.00 33.23
C SER A 1106 19.99 29.93 34.65
N CYS A 1107 18.68 30.21 34.83
CA CYS A 1107 18.04 30.20 36.13
C CYS A 1107 17.92 28.79 36.76
N ALA A 1108 17.74 28.73 38.08
CA ALA A 1108 17.63 27.46 38.80
C ALA A 1108 16.37 26.70 38.40
N GLU A 1109 15.27 27.41 38.16
CA GLU A 1109 13.98 26.87 37.75
C GLU A 1109 14.05 26.19 36.37
N ALA A 1110 14.96 26.63 35.48
CA ALA A 1110 15.13 26.01 34.17
C ALA A 1110 15.64 24.56 34.27
N LYS A 1111 16.46 24.23 35.29
CA LYS A 1111 16.94 22.85 35.49
C LYS A 1111 15.82 21.89 35.87
N GLU A 1112 14.77 22.39 36.51
CA GLU A 1112 13.56 21.66 36.88
C GLU A 1112 12.56 21.61 35.71
N ALA A 1113 12.23 22.77 35.13
CA ALA A 1113 11.13 22.90 34.19
C ALA A 1113 11.50 22.64 32.73
N VAL A 1114 12.73 22.97 32.32
CA VAL A 1114 13.22 22.84 30.93
C VAL A 1114 14.70 22.37 30.93
N PRO A 1115 15.00 21.18 31.48
CA PRO A 1115 16.38 20.73 31.72
C PRO A 1115 17.24 20.69 30.45
N ALA A 1116 16.65 20.37 29.30
CA ALA A 1116 17.35 20.34 28.03
C ALA A 1116 17.85 21.74 27.60
N LEU A 1117 17.02 22.78 27.79
CA LEU A 1117 17.40 24.16 27.45
C LEU A 1117 18.52 24.67 28.37
N ALA A 1118 18.42 24.39 29.67
CA ALA A 1118 19.48 24.73 30.63
C ALA A 1118 20.81 24.01 30.30
N ALA A 1119 20.75 22.72 29.98
CA ALA A 1119 21.92 21.96 29.57
C ALA A 1119 22.52 22.44 28.24
N PHE A 1120 21.68 22.86 27.28
CA PHE A 1120 22.13 23.43 26.02
C PHE A 1120 22.85 24.77 26.25
N TYR A 1121 22.32 25.65 27.08
CA TYR A 1121 22.98 26.91 27.43
C TYR A 1121 24.35 26.68 28.08
N GLN A 1122 24.46 25.69 28.98
CA GLN A 1122 25.76 25.29 29.56
C GLN A 1122 26.73 24.78 28.50
N MET A 1123 26.25 24.01 27.51
CA MET A 1123 27.05 23.53 26.39
C MET A 1123 27.55 24.68 25.51
N CYS A 1124 26.73 25.71 25.28
CA CYS A 1124 27.11 26.94 24.58
C CYS A 1124 28.23 27.71 25.30
N GLY A 1125 28.29 27.64 26.63
CA GLY A 1125 29.39 28.23 27.42
C GLY A 1125 30.68 27.39 27.47
N GLY A 1126 30.67 26.18 26.89
CA GLY A 1126 31.80 25.24 26.91
C GLY A 1126 32.75 25.37 25.72
N VAL A 1127 33.70 24.43 25.63
CA VAL A 1127 34.77 24.42 24.60
C VAL A 1127 34.24 24.31 23.17
N HIS A 1128 33.07 23.70 22.98
CA HIS A 1128 32.47 23.46 21.66
C HIS A 1128 31.32 24.44 21.34
N GLY A 1129 31.13 25.45 22.19
CA GLY A 1129 30.03 26.39 22.14
C GLY A 1129 30.45 27.84 22.06
N SER A 1130 29.48 28.71 21.78
CA SER A 1130 29.64 30.15 21.88
C SER A 1130 28.42 30.82 22.50
N ILE A 1131 28.63 31.84 23.32
CA ILE A 1131 27.56 32.76 23.77
C ILE A 1131 27.89 34.15 23.21
N ARG A 1132 26.92 34.80 22.56
CA ARG A 1132 27.05 36.09 21.86
C ARG A 1132 26.02 37.10 22.32
#